data_AF-A0A9P8S5Q2-F1
#
_entry.id   AF-A0A9P8S5Q2-F1
#
_cell.length_a   1.000
_cell.length_b   1.000
_cell.length_c   1.000
_cell.angle_alpha   90.00
_cell.angle_beta   90.00
_cell.angle_gamma   90.00
#
_symmetry.space_group_name_H-M   'P 1'
#
loop_
_entity.id
_entity.type
_entity.pdbx_description
1 polymer ?
#
loop_
_entity_poly.entity_id
_entity_poly.type
_entity_poly.pdbx_seq_one_letter_code
_entity_poly.pdbx_strand_id
1 'polypeptide(L)'
;MSTSILSFSPWRSRSSSFSSQIACQQSSHDDVAEAATSHDDSAQRLSSSPGSPKAYREPIRSYLHASVRGQLPPVDSEQNARTVREDTAELASYLLSDGTTARRPSFLQRNRASVQDLFSQAQDGRKRTEDDAAASGTIPEVSEPASPEGRDMDTAADTAADIAAEETGPSMLSNLLKRSPPHSVAADAPISTEPRAVESRQRRKASEDEHDQPRQPEQTPAATEQTPLLGHVSDESDDIGDLEGQKDTQLRKWYAGFVEKGQKLEGHVSHVVRVAVNPHRWDRKALWHNMVVEPVSCLPAVTVGLLLNILDALSYGMILFPLGKQLFSHLGPAGISIYYVSTIVAQVTFSSGSIFRGAIGSELIEVVPFFHNMAQKIMDNVGEDKPDAVIATTIVAYAASSIMTGLVFYLMGRFKFGYMVGFIPRHILIGCIGGVGWFLIATGFEVSARLDGLEYNLDTLNKLTRSDTLLLWIFPLVLATFLFYGQSKIRSKYFLPLFILAIPLVFYIFVFSIDALEVEALRDKGWIFQGPPQGEPWWYFYTLYQFSLVQWDAILEVVPAMMALTFFGILHVPINVPALALNTGEDNADLDKELKLHGYSNILSGCMGSIQNYLVYANTIFFVRSGGDNRLAGYILAAATFGVMMIGPSLIGFIPVMMVGTLIFDLGFELLLEAIWLPRKKLKVAEYLTVIVIVLVMGIHDFVVGIGVGILLAFVSLIIQTSRVSAVRGSYDGGVVSSTVRRNPSQHHYLNQVGQQIYIMKLTGYLFFGTIVSVEENIRALLDDHAFSKKPIKFLILDLWHVTGLDYSAGEAFNTISRLLDKKGVLFVLSGVDAESQLGRNLRAVGLDNDKIEVNMLPNLNSALEGCENELLKTLYARQEELNSAKRIATPSLDVPIAANSSSLASFDPPFNSPRQTHLVEAAREALTSVDIPHPSKWQGFNEPLRLMLQIFQGLSGKNEDFWFQATPYFKRKEYPAGTVLFRRGEEANGFYLVERGILRAEYDLPQGWLCESIVAGTTCGELPFFSETERTATAVVERDCVVWQMDCEAWEKLQRDQPSVAREFLRISLKLTSERMSSITSYILTTAG
;
A
#
# COMPACT_ATOMS: atom_id res chain seq x y z
N MET A 1 -12.96 -31.61 -49.35
CA MET A 1 -11.66 -32.19 -49.76
C MET A 1 -10.79 -32.19 -48.50
N SER A 2 -10.53 -33.31 -47.81
CA SER A 2 -9.63 -34.45 -48.17
C SER A 2 -8.17 -34.00 -48.34
N THR A 3 -7.12 -34.56 -47.71
CA THR A 3 -6.92 -35.67 -46.72
C THR A 3 -5.43 -35.66 -46.30
N SER A 4 -4.90 -36.18 -45.17
CA SER A 4 -5.46 -36.84 -43.96
C SER A 4 -4.35 -37.13 -42.92
N ILE A 5 -4.70 -37.23 -41.62
CA ILE A 5 -4.05 -38.01 -40.53
C ILE A 5 -2.51 -37.96 -40.37
N LEU A 6 -2.05 -37.44 -39.24
CA LEU A 6 -1.15 -38.17 -38.32
C LEU A 6 -1.34 -37.62 -36.89
N SER A 7 -1.52 -38.51 -35.90
CA SER A 7 -1.91 -38.11 -34.54
C SER A 7 -1.01 -38.72 -33.48
N PHE A 8 -0.64 -37.92 -32.48
CA PHE A 8 -0.03 -38.37 -31.23
C PHE A 8 -0.99 -38.06 -30.08
N SER A 9 -1.26 -39.05 -29.22
CA SER A 9 -2.08 -38.88 -28.02
C SER A 9 -1.36 -39.48 -26.80
N PRO A 10 -1.38 -38.81 -25.63
CA PRO A 10 -0.82 -39.36 -24.41
C PRO A 10 -1.85 -40.21 -23.63
N TRP A 11 -1.52 -41.48 -23.43
CA TRP A 11 -2.09 -42.39 -22.41
C TRP A 11 -0.89 -42.95 -21.60
N ARG A 12 -0.99 -43.38 -20.34
CA ARG A 12 -2.14 -43.66 -19.46
C ARG A 12 -1.79 -43.29 -17.99
N SER A 13 -2.79 -43.29 -17.11
CA SER A 13 -2.70 -43.03 -15.67
C SER A 13 -2.31 -44.24 -14.80
N ARG A 14 -2.16 -43.99 -13.49
CA ARG A 14 -2.67 -44.89 -12.44
C ARG A 14 -3.58 -44.11 -11.47
N SER A 15 -4.52 -44.83 -10.87
CA SER A 15 -5.57 -44.39 -9.93
C SER A 15 -5.13 -44.67 -8.47
N SER A 16 -5.91 -44.53 -7.39
CA SER A 16 -7.35 -44.32 -7.12
C SER A 16 -7.48 -43.66 -5.71
N SER A 17 -8.62 -43.27 -5.14
CA SER A 17 -10.02 -43.67 -5.34
C SER A 17 -11.00 -42.56 -4.90
N PHE A 18 -12.25 -42.64 -5.38
CA PHE A 18 -13.39 -41.83 -4.93
C PHE A 18 -14.52 -42.78 -4.54
N SER A 19 -15.27 -42.47 -3.48
CA SER A 19 -16.55 -43.12 -3.18
C SER A 19 -17.58 -42.06 -2.82
N SER A 20 -18.67 -41.99 -3.59
CA SER A 20 -19.76 -41.04 -3.40
C SER A 20 -20.92 -41.66 -2.64
N GLN A 21 -21.63 -40.85 -1.85
CA GLN A 21 -23.03 -41.10 -1.52
C GLN A 21 -23.75 -39.77 -1.27
N ILE A 22 -25.04 -39.74 -1.60
CA ILE A 22 -25.97 -38.63 -1.39
C ILE A 22 -27.16 -39.20 -0.63
N ALA A 23 -27.55 -38.57 0.47
CA ALA A 23 -28.76 -38.86 1.23
C ALA A 23 -29.26 -37.56 1.90
N CYS A 24 -30.47 -37.59 2.46
CA CYS A 24 -31.20 -36.40 2.92
C CYS A 24 -31.80 -36.62 4.34
N GLN A 25 -32.49 -35.59 4.84
CA GLN A 25 -33.42 -35.56 5.98
C GLN A 25 -32.88 -35.32 7.41
N GLN A 26 -33.17 -34.10 7.88
CA GLN A 26 -34.01 -33.76 9.05
C GLN A 26 -33.63 -34.18 10.50
N SER A 27 -33.53 -33.12 11.32
CA SER A 27 -34.20 -32.89 12.62
C SER A 27 -33.72 -33.57 13.93
N SER A 28 -33.85 -32.77 15.00
CA SER A 28 -34.12 -33.13 16.41
C SER A 28 -33.02 -33.85 17.22
N HIS A 29 -32.82 -33.55 18.51
CA HIS A 29 -33.13 -32.35 19.32
C HIS A 29 -32.33 -32.46 20.66
N ASP A 30 -32.21 -31.34 21.37
CA ASP A 30 -32.21 -31.20 22.84
C ASP A 30 -31.08 -31.72 23.79
N ASP A 31 -30.81 -30.83 24.77
CA ASP A 31 -30.70 -31.07 26.23
C ASP A 31 -29.39 -31.52 26.93
N VAL A 32 -29.00 -30.95 28.09
CA VAL A 32 -29.45 -29.69 28.76
C VAL A 32 -28.45 -29.18 29.83
N ALA A 33 -28.75 -27.99 30.39
CA ALA A 33 -28.19 -27.32 31.57
C ALA A 33 -26.77 -26.70 31.46
N GLU A 34 -26.44 -25.46 31.87
CA GLU A 34 -27.07 -24.35 32.65
C GLU A 34 -26.43 -24.03 34.02
N ALA A 35 -26.64 -22.77 34.44
CA ALA A 35 -26.40 -22.14 35.74
C ALA A 35 -24.92 -21.83 36.09
N ALA A 36 -24.54 -20.74 36.79
CA ALA A 36 -25.16 -19.49 37.29
C ALA A 36 -24.09 -18.86 38.25
N THR A 37 -23.98 -17.59 38.65
CA THR A 37 -24.64 -16.29 38.37
C THR A 37 -23.79 -15.16 39.02
N SER A 38 -24.13 -13.88 38.76
CA SER A 38 -23.87 -12.68 39.62
C SER A 38 -22.45 -12.12 39.73
N HIS A 39 -22.21 -10.81 39.96
CA HIS A 39 -22.94 -9.55 39.63
C HIS A 39 -21.97 -8.35 39.81
N ASP A 40 -22.12 -7.29 39.01
CA ASP A 40 -21.81 -5.84 39.19
C ASP A 40 -20.47 -5.36 39.85
N ASP A 41 -19.93 -4.14 39.66
CA ASP A 41 -20.40 -2.93 38.94
C ASP A 41 -19.21 -2.01 38.50
N SER A 42 -19.54 -0.97 37.71
CA SER A 42 -18.91 0.37 37.68
C SER A 42 -17.62 0.65 36.87
N ALA A 43 -17.84 1.12 35.63
CA ALA A 43 -17.40 2.43 35.10
C ALA A 43 -15.95 2.73 34.60
N GLN A 44 -15.92 3.39 33.43
CA GLN A 44 -14.93 4.36 32.92
C GLN A 44 -13.46 3.92 32.61
N ARG A 45 -13.15 3.62 31.33
CA ARG A 45 -12.54 4.57 30.36
C ARG A 45 -12.02 3.96 29.03
N LEU A 46 -12.03 4.81 27.99
CA LEU A 46 -11.13 4.87 26.82
C LEU A 46 -11.04 3.69 25.83
N SER A 47 -11.80 3.84 24.74
CA SER A 47 -11.42 3.59 23.34
C SER A 47 -10.08 2.87 23.02
N SER A 48 -10.18 1.67 22.47
CA SER A 48 -9.19 1.11 21.52
C SER A 48 -9.91 0.22 20.50
N SER A 49 -9.93 0.60 19.22
CA SER A 49 -10.54 -0.21 18.16
C SER A 49 -9.50 -1.13 17.51
N PRO A 50 -9.69 -2.47 17.53
CA PRO A 50 -8.80 -3.41 16.88
C PRO A 50 -9.32 -3.85 15.50
N GLY A 51 -8.40 -4.00 14.52
CA GLY A 51 -8.66 -4.79 13.32
C GLY A 51 -8.74 -4.04 11.98
N SER A 52 -7.61 -3.51 11.51
CA SER A 52 -7.43 -3.22 10.07
C SER A 52 -6.64 -4.38 9.41
N PRO A 53 -7.20 -5.09 8.40
CA PRO A 53 -6.47 -6.10 7.66
C PRO A 53 -5.44 -5.46 6.73
N LYS A 54 -4.17 -5.86 6.87
CA LYS A 54 -3.04 -5.26 6.13
C LYS A 54 -2.99 -5.70 4.66
N ALA A 55 -2.41 -4.82 3.84
CA ALA A 55 -1.72 -5.06 2.55
C ALA A 55 -2.36 -4.53 1.26
N TYR A 56 -2.81 -3.27 1.25
CA TYR A 56 -2.65 -2.43 0.04
C TYR A 56 -1.28 -1.73 0.08
N ARG A 57 -0.57 -1.75 -1.05
CA ARG A 57 0.77 -1.14 -1.20
C ARG A 57 0.63 0.09 -2.09
N GLU A 58 0.87 1.28 -1.52
CA GLU A 58 0.80 2.55 -2.25
C GLU A 58 1.87 2.63 -3.35
N PRO A 59 1.57 3.26 -4.50
CA PRO A 59 2.56 3.49 -5.55
C PRO A 59 3.58 4.56 -5.11
N ILE A 60 4.87 4.26 -5.21
CA ILE A 60 5.94 5.15 -4.77
C ILE A 60 6.05 6.36 -5.71
N ARG A 61 5.40 7.48 -5.37
CA ARG A 61 5.59 8.81 -5.97
C ARG A 61 5.56 9.92 -4.91
N SER A 62 5.85 11.14 -5.35
CA SER A 62 6.15 12.31 -4.51
C SER A 62 5.13 12.56 -3.40
N TYR A 63 5.55 12.36 -2.15
CA TYR A 63 4.88 12.97 -1.00
C TYR A 63 4.91 14.49 -1.13
N LEU A 64 3.77 15.14 -0.88
CA LEU A 64 3.68 16.58 -0.72
C LEU A 64 4.53 17.01 0.49
N HIS A 65 5.71 17.57 0.23
CA HIS A 65 6.38 18.38 1.25
C HIS A 65 5.48 19.59 1.52
N ALA A 66 4.86 19.63 2.69
CA ALA A 66 4.00 20.71 3.12
C ALA A 66 4.80 22.01 3.30
N SER A 67 4.92 22.78 2.22
CA SER A 67 5.41 24.16 2.29
C SER A 67 4.37 24.98 3.03
N VAL A 68 4.76 25.50 4.20
CA VAL A 68 3.84 26.18 5.13
C VAL A 68 3.46 27.56 4.56
N ARG A 69 2.42 27.58 3.73
CA ARG A 69 1.52 28.74 3.69
C ARG A 69 0.76 28.80 5.01
N GLY A 70 0.44 30.02 5.46
CA GLY A 70 -0.15 30.26 6.77
C GLY A 70 -1.42 29.45 7.00
N GLN A 71 -1.66 29.07 8.26
CA GLN A 71 -2.83 28.29 8.66
C GLN A 71 -4.11 29.07 8.34
N LEU A 72 -4.78 28.69 7.24
CA LEU A 72 -6.19 29.02 7.03
C LEU A 72 -7.00 28.43 8.20
N PRO A 73 -8.02 29.14 8.71
CA PRO A 73 -8.80 28.66 9.85
C PRO A 73 -9.47 27.32 9.52
N PRO A 74 -9.54 26.38 10.49
CA PRO A 74 -10.13 25.08 10.23
C PRO A 74 -11.65 25.19 10.06
N VAL A 75 -12.13 25.01 8.82
CA VAL A 75 -13.52 24.63 8.57
C VAL A 75 -13.72 23.25 9.15
N ASP A 76 -14.45 23.14 10.27
CA ASP A 76 -14.67 21.89 11.00
C ASP A 76 -15.81 21.07 10.36
N SER A 77 -15.47 19.89 9.85
CA SER A 77 -16.41 18.93 9.24
C SER A 77 -17.48 18.46 10.22
N GLU A 78 -17.15 18.31 11.51
CA GLU A 78 -18.09 17.96 12.58
C GLU A 78 -18.98 19.15 12.93
N GLN A 79 -18.48 20.39 12.87
CA GLN A 79 -19.32 21.58 13.01
C GLN A 79 -20.31 21.70 11.83
N ASN A 80 -19.87 21.45 10.59
CA ASN A 80 -20.76 21.36 9.43
C ASN A 80 -21.85 20.29 9.66
N ALA A 81 -21.48 19.08 10.08
CA ALA A 81 -22.43 18.01 10.38
C ALA A 81 -23.42 18.39 11.50
N ARG A 82 -22.96 19.08 12.55
CA ARG A 82 -23.83 19.60 13.62
C ARG A 82 -24.81 20.66 13.12
N THR A 83 -24.40 21.59 12.26
CA THR A 83 -25.33 22.57 11.65
C THR A 83 -26.37 21.88 10.77
N VAL A 84 -26.01 20.80 10.06
CA VAL A 84 -26.98 19.97 9.33
C VAL A 84 -27.99 19.34 10.29
N ARG A 85 -27.57 18.81 11.44
CA ARG A 85 -28.48 18.29 12.48
C ARG A 85 -29.35 19.36 13.13
N GLU A 86 -28.86 20.60 13.26
CA GLU A 86 -29.63 21.74 13.76
C GLU A 86 -30.74 22.13 12.79
N ASP A 87 -30.43 22.25 11.51
CA ASP A 87 -31.42 22.48 10.47
C ASP A 87 -32.42 21.29 10.39
N THR A 88 -31.98 20.03 10.49
CA THR A 88 -32.89 18.87 10.59
C THR A 88 -33.88 19.00 11.76
N ALA A 89 -33.39 19.39 12.94
CA ALA A 89 -34.22 19.56 14.14
C ALA A 89 -35.22 20.72 13.98
N GLU A 90 -34.78 21.86 13.45
CA GLU A 90 -35.64 23.02 13.22
C GLU A 90 -36.72 22.72 12.17
N LEU A 91 -36.36 22.17 11.01
CA LEU A 91 -37.27 21.81 9.91
C LEU A 91 -38.34 20.80 10.34
N ALA A 92 -37.99 19.84 11.20
CA ALA A 92 -38.95 18.90 11.78
C ALA A 92 -39.89 19.58 12.78
N SER A 93 -39.36 20.42 13.68
CA SER A 93 -40.17 21.12 14.69
C SER A 93 -41.10 22.19 14.11
N TYR A 94 -40.70 22.84 13.01
CA TYR A 94 -41.47 23.91 12.37
C TYR A 94 -42.84 23.42 11.88
N LEU A 95 -42.90 22.21 11.29
CA LEU A 95 -44.14 21.60 10.80
C LEU A 95 -45.16 21.29 11.91
N LEU A 96 -44.69 21.12 13.15
CA LEU A 96 -45.52 20.85 14.34
C LEU A 96 -45.87 22.13 15.10
N SER A 97 -45.13 23.21 14.89
CA SER A 97 -45.26 24.44 15.67
C SER A 97 -46.56 25.20 15.35
N ASP A 98 -47.22 25.72 16.39
CA ASP A 98 -48.39 26.58 16.20
C ASP A 98 -47.97 27.92 15.61
N GLY A 99 -48.61 28.31 14.50
CA GLY A 99 -48.38 29.59 13.82
C GLY A 99 -48.78 30.83 14.63
N THR A 100 -49.15 30.67 15.90
CA THR A 100 -49.39 31.72 16.91
C THR A 100 -48.12 32.09 17.67
N THR A 101 -47.17 31.16 17.86
CA THR A 101 -45.85 31.48 18.42
C THR A 101 -44.98 32.16 17.38
N ALA A 102 -44.99 33.50 17.40
CA ALA A 102 -44.28 34.34 16.44
C ALA A 102 -42.74 34.31 16.60
N ARG A 103 -42.11 33.22 16.16
CA ARG A 103 -40.70 33.20 15.75
C ARG A 103 -40.64 33.07 14.24
N ARG A 104 -39.95 34.00 13.56
CA ARG A 104 -39.51 33.79 12.18
C ARG A 104 -38.58 32.56 12.17
N PRO A 105 -38.69 31.66 11.18
CA PRO A 105 -37.81 30.50 11.11
C PRO A 105 -36.34 30.91 10.94
N SER A 106 -35.51 30.61 11.94
CA SER A 106 -34.08 30.90 11.96
C SER A 106 -33.37 30.31 10.74
N PHE A 107 -33.73 29.09 10.33
CA PHE A 107 -33.21 28.43 9.13
C PHE A 107 -33.52 29.13 7.80
N LEU A 108 -34.52 30.03 7.70
CA LEU A 108 -34.72 30.88 6.51
C LEU A 108 -33.90 32.19 6.56
N GLN A 109 -33.47 32.61 7.76
CA GLN A 109 -32.52 33.73 7.90
C GLN A 109 -31.06 33.27 7.87
N ARG A 110 -30.79 31.96 8.07
CA ARG A 110 -29.50 31.30 7.75
C ARG A 110 -29.31 31.15 6.23
N ASN A 111 -29.27 32.26 5.51
CA ASN A 111 -28.40 32.29 4.33
C ASN A 111 -26.96 32.07 4.84
N ARG A 112 -26.32 30.97 4.44
CA ARG A 112 -24.85 31.00 4.30
C ARG A 112 -24.53 32.12 3.30
N ALA A 113 -23.45 32.86 3.56
CA ALA A 113 -23.27 34.23 3.05
C ALA A 113 -23.28 34.29 1.52
N SER A 114 -24.47 34.51 0.93
CA SER A 114 -24.64 34.66 -0.50
C SER A 114 -23.86 35.89 -0.96
N VAL A 115 -22.80 35.66 -1.74
CA VAL A 115 -21.71 36.60 -2.06
C VAL A 115 -22.19 37.94 -2.66
N GLN A 116 -23.44 38.01 -3.12
CA GLN A 116 -24.13 39.21 -3.60
C GLN A 116 -23.98 40.44 -2.68
N ASP A 117 -24.18 40.29 -1.36
CA ASP A 117 -24.22 41.43 -0.43
C ASP A 117 -22.83 41.96 -0.02
N LEU A 118 -21.76 41.19 -0.27
CA LEU A 118 -20.37 41.63 -0.02
C LEU A 118 -19.77 42.40 -1.21
N PHE A 119 -20.33 42.24 -2.42
CA PHE A 119 -19.85 42.93 -3.63
C PHE A 119 -20.60 44.23 -3.95
N SER A 120 -21.70 44.54 -3.26
CA SER A 120 -22.47 45.78 -3.42
C SER A 120 -21.83 47.00 -2.74
N GLN A 121 -20.92 46.81 -1.77
CA GLN A 121 -20.20 47.90 -1.08
C GLN A 121 -18.73 48.08 -1.52
N ALA A 122 -18.20 47.22 -2.40
CA ALA A 122 -16.77 47.17 -2.74
C ALA A 122 -16.39 47.78 -4.11
N GLN A 123 -17.34 48.30 -4.89
CA GLN A 123 -17.09 48.90 -6.21
C GLN A 123 -17.90 50.16 -6.51
N ASP A 124 -17.51 51.31 -5.92
CA ASP A 124 -17.74 52.60 -6.59
C ASP A 124 -16.58 53.60 -6.40
N GLY A 125 -15.36 53.11 -6.66
CA GLY A 125 -14.11 53.89 -6.57
C GLY A 125 -13.87 54.84 -7.75
N ARG A 126 -14.87 55.59 -8.24
CA ARG A 126 -14.68 56.46 -9.42
C ARG A 126 -15.49 57.77 -9.47
N LYS A 127 -14.99 58.78 -8.76
CA LYS A 127 -15.24 60.23 -8.93
C LYS A 127 -16.51 60.63 -9.70
N ARG A 128 -17.56 61.01 -8.95
CA ARG A 128 -18.45 62.13 -9.33
C ARG A 128 -18.34 63.25 -8.31
N THR A 129 -18.75 64.45 -8.72
CA THR A 129 -18.55 65.73 -8.04
C THR A 129 -19.61 66.01 -6.97
N GLU A 130 -19.43 67.13 -6.27
CA GLU A 130 -20.37 67.68 -5.29
C GLU A 130 -21.80 67.78 -5.83
N ASP A 131 -22.80 67.41 -5.01
CA ASP A 131 -23.94 68.27 -4.61
C ASP A 131 -24.84 67.57 -3.56
N ASP A 132 -25.66 68.38 -2.89
CA ASP A 132 -26.71 68.14 -1.87
C ASP A 132 -27.66 66.91 -2.06
N ALA A 133 -28.45 66.44 -1.07
CA ALA A 133 -28.45 66.54 0.41
C ALA A 133 -29.59 65.65 1.01
N ALA A 134 -29.54 65.39 2.34
CA ALA A 134 -30.60 64.77 3.17
C ALA A 134 -30.98 63.29 2.85
N ALA A 135 -31.62 62.50 3.73
CA ALA A 135 -32.20 62.79 5.05
C ALA A 135 -31.90 61.66 6.09
N SER A 136 -32.32 61.86 7.35
CA SER A 136 -31.97 61.05 8.52
C SER A 136 -32.59 59.64 8.58
N GLY A 137 -31.83 58.67 9.09
CA GLY A 137 -32.38 57.48 9.73
C GLY A 137 -32.76 57.75 11.20
N THR A 138 -33.92 57.28 11.63
CA THR A 138 -34.47 57.52 12.98
C THR A 138 -34.24 56.31 13.90
N ILE A 139 -33.71 56.56 15.11
CA ILE A 139 -33.51 55.54 16.15
C ILE A 139 -34.75 55.51 17.07
N PRO A 140 -35.29 54.32 17.43
CA PRO A 140 -36.36 54.22 18.43
C PRO A 140 -35.80 54.34 19.86
N GLU A 141 -36.49 55.11 20.70
CA GLU A 141 -36.10 55.49 22.06
C GLU A 141 -36.80 54.63 23.13
N VAL A 142 -36.08 54.25 24.20
CA VAL A 142 -36.65 53.78 25.48
C VAL A 142 -35.77 54.33 26.63
N SER A 143 -36.41 54.77 27.72
CA SER A 143 -35.83 55.72 28.68
C SER A 143 -35.19 55.11 29.94
N GLU A 144 -34.21 55.82 30.51
CA GLU A 144 -33.70 55.64 31.88
C GLU A 144 -34.12 56.80 32.81
N PRO A 145 -34.16 56.61 34.15
CA PRO A 145 -34.32 57.70 35.11
C PRO A 145 -33.09 57.97 36.00
N ALA A 146 -32.60 59.22 35.93
CA ALA A 146 -31.95 60.00 36.99
C ALA A 146 -30.62 59.53 37.65
N SER A 147 -29.53 60.25 37.31
CA SER A 147 -28.30 60.41 38.10
C SER A 147 -28.34 61.70 38.93
N PRO A 148 -27.60 61.78 40.06
CA PRO A 148 -26.74 62.96 40.32
C PRO A 148 -25.40 62.58 41.05
N GLU A 149 -24.33 63.38 41.10
CA GLU A 149 -23.99 64.69 40.50
C GLU A 149 -22.45 64.98 40.55
N GLY A 150 -21.92 65.71 39.57
CA GLY A 150 -20.79 66.66 39.71
C GLY A 150 -19.33 66.16 39.90
N ARG A 151 -18.29 66.98 39.65
CA ARG A 151 -18.27 68.33 39.00
C ARG A 151 -16.85 68.78 38.57
N ASP A 152 -16.76 69.33 37.35
CA ASP A 152 -16.03 70.53 36.87
C ASP A 152 -14.50 70.81 37.11
N MET A 153 -13.85 71.29 36.02
CA MET A 153 -12.76 72.32 35.92
C MET A 153 -11.28 71.98 36.31
N ASP A 154 -10.20 72.41 35.63
CA ASP A 154 -9.99 73.33 34.49
C ASP A 154 -8.49 73.41 34.03
N THR A 155 -8.25 73.89 32.80
CA THR A 155 -7.01 74.56 32.24
C THR A 155 -5.64 73.82 32.25
N ALA A 156 -4.89 73.65 31.14
CA ALA A 156 -4.35 74.57 30.09
C ALA A 156 -3.01 75.26 30.49
N ALA A 157 -1.94 75.34 29.68
CA ALA A 157 -1.69 74.87 28.30
C ALA A 157 -0.16 74.75 27.96
N ASP A 158 0.11 74.42 26.68
CA ASP A 158 1.28 74.77 25.84
C ASP A 158 2.41 73.75 25.47
N THR A 159 2.44 73.49 24.15
CA THR A 159 3.60 73.23 23.26
C THR A 159 4.31 71.86 23.19
N ALA A 160 3.85 71.08 22.18
CA ALA A 160 4.65 70.62 21.01
C ALA A 160 5.10 69.15 20.89
N ALA A 161 4.96 68.64 19.65
CA ALA A 161 5.51 67.41 19.05
C ALA A 161 4.98 66.03 19.53
N ASP A 162 3.89 65.60 18.88
CA ASP A 162 3.71 64.29 18.25
C ASP A 162 3.83 63.00 19.09
N ILE A 163 2.71 62.68 19.76
CA ILE A 163 1.88 61.47 19.54
C ILE A 163 2.68 60.14 19.35
N ALA A 164 2.79 59.23 20.34
CA ALA A 164 1.77 58.50 21.13
C ALA A 164 1.03 57.40 20.32
N ALA A 165 1.14 56.11 20.67
CA ALA A 165 0.45 55.37 21.75
C ALA A 165 -0.95 54.86 21.29
N GLU A 166 -1.52 53.72 21.73
CA GLU A 166 -1.75 53.20 23.10
C GLU A 166 -2.52 54.20 24.00
N GLU A 167 -3.48 53.82 24.85
CA GLU A 167 -4.35 52.62 24.90
C GLU A 167 -5.54 52.97 25.84
N THR A 168 -6.78 52.61 25.50
CA THR A 168 -7.99 52.53 26.39
C THR A 168 -9.16 52.01 25.53
N GLY A 169 -10.20 51.34 26.01
CA GLY A 169 -10.76 51.14 27.36
C GLY A 169 -12.28 51.47 27.33
N PRO A 170 -13.12 51.06 28.31
CA PRO A 170 -12.84 50.37 29.57
C PRO A 170 -13.62 49.03 29.74
N SER A 171 -13.57 48.44 30.95
CA SER A 171 -14.34 47.24 31.34
C SER A 171 -15.14 47.48 32.62
N MET A 172 -16.28 46.80 32.84
CA MET A 172 -17.08 46.92 34.08
C MET A 172 -18.00 45.72 34.42
N LEU A 173 -17.61 44.46 34.13
CA LEU A 173 -18.29 43.29 34.70
C LEU A 173 -17.37 42.14 35.15
N SER A 174 -16.29 42.51 35.84
CA SER A 174 -15.57 41.64 36.78
C SER A 174 -15.31 42.35 38.13
N ASN A 175 -16.14 43.34 38.44
CA ASN A 175 -16.15 44.08 39.72
C ASN A 175 -16.66 43.19 40.88
N LEU A 176 -17.06 41.96 40.58
CA LEU A 176 -17.18 40.82 41.48
C LEU A 176 -16.47 39.63 40.77
N LEU A 177 -15.53 38.88 41.37
CA LEU A 177 -15.03 38.89 42.75
C LEU A 177 -13.56 38.36 42.82
N LYS A 178 -12.61 38.96 42.10
CA LYS A 178 -11.17 38.64 42.29
C LYS A 178 -10.60 39.40 43.48
N ARG A 179 -10.32 38.70 44.58
CA ARG A 179 -9.82 39.32 45.82
C ARG A 179 -8.38 39.83 45.70
N SER A 180 -8.29 41.07 46.15
CA SER A 180 -7.17 41.92 46.55
C SER A 180 -6.00 41.24 47.30
N PRO A 181 -4.80 41.89 47.33
CA PRO A 181 -3.55 41.13 47.19
C PRO A 181 -2.54 41.29 48.37
N PRO A 182 -1.37 41.99 48.30
CA PRO A 182 -0.10 41.34 48.71
C PRO A 182 0.77 42.13 49.70
N HIS A 183 1.84 41.48 50.20
CA HIS A 183 3.15 42.04 50.64
C HIS A 183 4.02 40.83 51.10
N SER A 184 5.37 40.81 51.05
CA SER A 184 6.38 41.67 50.42
C SER A 184 7.79 41.05 50.53
N VAL A 185 8.62 41.17 49.47
CA VAL A 185 10.10 41.36 49.49
C VAL A 185 11.03 40.33 50.19
N ALA A 186 12.13 39.96 49.48
CA ALA A 186 13.38 39.31 49.97
C ALA A 186 13.30 37.83 50.47
N ALA A 187 14.35 36.99 50.41
CA ALA A 187 15.63 37.03 49.67
C ALA A 187 16.30 35.63 49.62
N ASP A 188 17.30 35.48 48.73
CA ASP A 188 18.52 34.64 48.81
C ASP A 188 18.53 33.10 49.04
N ALA A 189 19.64 32.54 48.52
CA ALA A 189 20.42 31.38 48.99
C ALA A 189 20.04 29.94 48.55
N PRO A 190 21.02 28.99 48.50
CA PRO A 190 20.84 27.65 47.91
C PRO A 190 20.95 26.46 48.90
N ILE A 191 20.49 25.29 48.41
CA ILE A 191 20.97 23.91 48.67
C ILE A 191 21.72 23.63 49.99
N SER A 192 21.13 22.83 50.90
CA SER A 192 21.82 21.71 51.57
C SER A 192 20.89 20.78 52.39
N THR A 193 21.19 19.47 52.33
CA THR A 193 21.01 18.39 53.36
C THR A 193 19.75 18.31 54.26
N GLU A 194 18.93 17.26 54.05
CA GLU A 194 18.56 16.20 55.04
C GLU A 194 17.89 16.54 56.41
N PRO A 195 17.52 15.55 57.28
CA PRO A 195 17.02 14.18 57.06
C PRO A 195 15.76 13.81 57.90
N ARG A 196 15.08 12.70 57.53
CA ARG A 196 14.33 11.70 58.37
C ARG A 196 13.40 10.88 57.45
N ALA A 197 13.33 9.54 57.38
CA ALA A 197 13.55 8.41 58.31
C ALA A 197 12.33 8.01 59.18
N VAL A 198 12.23 6.68 59.45
CA VAL A 198 11.38 5.95 60.44
C VAL A 198 10.05 5.30 59.94
N GLU A 199 10.08 3.95 59.86
CA GLU A 199 8.98 2.97 60.10
C GLU A 199 7.72 2.89 59.20
N SER A 200 6.92 1.80 59.15
CA SER A 200 7.12 0.34 59.38
C SER A 200 5.97 -0.46 58.70
N ARG A 201 6.17 -1.63 58.05
CA ARG A 201 6.19 -3.03 58.55
C ARG A 201 4.81 -3.61 58.99
N GLN A 202 4.56 -4.89 58.64
CA GLN A 202 3.57 -5.88 59.17
C GLN A 202 2.29 -6.20 58.34
N ARG A 203 1.63 -7.39 58.40
CA ARG A 203 2.02 -8.80 58.75
C ARG A 203 0.81 -9.80 58.70
N ARG A 204 1.02 -11.04 58.19
CA ARG A 204 0.18 -12.29 58.39
C ARG A 204 -1.25 -12.28 57.80
N LYS A 205 -2.02 -13.38 57.68
CA LYS A 205 -1.99 -14.83 58.10
C LYS A 205 -2.62 -15.69 56.93
N ALA A 206 -2.22 -16.94 56.64
CA ALA A 206 -2.73 -18.26 57.15
C ALA A 206 -4.24 -18.55 56.86
N SER A 207 -4.73 -19.77 56.55
CA SER A 207 -4.15 -21.14 56.52
C SER A 207 -5.00 -22.17 55.70
N GLU A 208 -4.48 -23.41 55.52
CA GLU A 208 -5.13 -24.73 55.28
C GLU A 208 -6.17 -24.90 54.12
N ASP A 209 -6.05 -25.79 53.09
CA ASP A 209 -5.78 -27.26 52.96
C ASP A 209 -7.08 -28.14 53.01
N GLU A 210 -7.24 -29.33 52.38
CA GLU A 210 -6.27 -30.34 51.89
C GLU A 210 -6.65 -31.15 50.58
N HIS A 211 -7.24 -32.36 50.66
CA HIS A 211 -7.28 -33.45 49.62
C HIS A 211 -8.69 -33.93 49.17
N ASP A 212 -8.82 -34.59 47.97
CA ASP A 212 -9.13 -36.05 47.85
C ASP A 212 -8.98 -36.64 46.40
N GLN A 213 -9.06 -37.97 46.29
CA GLN A 213 -8.90 -38.87 45.12
C GLN A 213 -10.20 -39.72 44.92
N PRO A 214 -10.26 -40.87 44.16
CA PRO A 214 -9.34 -41.55 43.23
C PRO A 214 -9.97 -41.65 41.79
N ARG A 215 -9.76 -42.58 40.82
CA ARG A 215 -9.25 -43.98 40.71
C ARG A 215 -8.55 -44.25 39.35
N GLN A 216 -8.05 -45.48 39.21
CA GLN A 216 -7.38 -46.08 38.03
C GLN A 216 -8.08 -47.42 37.67
N PRO A 217 -7.77 -48.13 36.55
CA PRO A 217 -6.59 -49.03 36.53
C PRO A 217 -5.89 -49.30 35.16
N GLU A 218 -4.56 -49.54 35.23
CA GLU A 218 -3.74 -50.50 34.44
C GLU A 218 -3.67 -50.39 32.88
N GLN A 219 -2.65 -50.90 32.16
CA GLN A 219 -1.59 -51.90 32.44
C GLN A 219 -0.15 -51.43 32.07
N THR A 220 0.86 -52.20 32.49
CA THR A 220 2.33 -52.00 32.29
C THR A 220 2.97 -53.30 31.72
N PRO A 221 4.28 -53.42 31.32
CA PRO A 221 5.44 -53.37 32.27
C PRO A 221 6.86 -52.95 31.76
N ALA A 222 7.70 -52.48 32.72
CA ALA A 222 9.15 -52.79 32.95
C ALA A 222 10.24 -52.55 31.85
N ALA A 223 11.55 -52.36 32.14
CA ALA A 223 12.41 -52.03 33.32
C ALA A 223 13.88 -52.03 32.83
N THR A 224 14.96 -51.44 33.40
CA THR A 224 15.27 -50.38 34.42
C THR A 224 16.61 -49.72 33.92
N GLU A 225 17.67 -49.23 34.60
CA GLU A 225 18.18 -48.92 35.96
C GLU A 225 19.50 -48.06 35.78
N GLN A 226 20.31 -47.57 36.73
CA GLN A 226 20.39 -47.48 38.20
C GLN A 226 21.27 -46.25 38.57
N THR A 227 21.11 -45.64 39.76
CA THR A 227 22.15 -44.84 40.44
C THR A 227 22.04 -44.95 41.97
N PRO A 228 23.17 -44.92 42.69
CA PRO A 228 23.27 -44.22 43.98
C PRO A 228 24.62 -43.42 44.08
N LEU A 229 24.95 -42.64 45.12
CA LEU A 229 24.43 -42.54 46.50
C LEU A 229 24.61 -41.10 47.04
N LEU A 230 23.85 -40.73 48.08
CA LEU A 230 23.88 -39.41 48.75
C LEU A 230 24.96 -39.27 49.84
N GLY A 231 25.37 -38.02 50.11
CA GLY A 231 26.14 -37.60 51.27
C GLY A 231 25.82 -36.13 51.63
N HIS A 232 25.37 -35.89 52.85
CA HIS A 232 24.99 -34.58 53.40
C HIS A 232 26.16 -34.00 54.23
N VAL A 233 26.13 -32.69 54.60
CA VAL A 233 26.67 -32.05 55.84
C VAL A 233 27.24 -30.62 55.64
N SER A 234 26.52 -29.65 56.23
CA SER A 234 26.95 -28.43 56.99
C SER A 234 27.86 -27.32 56.39
N ASP A 235 27.45 -26.07 56.69
CA ASP A 235 28.23 -24.97 57.34
C ASP A 235 29.51 -24.41 56.66
N GLU A 236 29.95 -23.16 56.86
CA GLU A 236 29.41 -21.92 57.46
C GLU A 236 30.25 -20.73 56.94
N SER A 237 29.90 -19.48 57.30
CA SER A 237 30.77 -18.27 57.31
C SER A 237 31.30 -17.72 55.97
N ASP A 238 31.73 -16.45 55.87
CA ASP A 238 31.12 -15.19 56.31
C ASP A 238 31.76 -14.04 55.48
N ASP A 239 31.61 -12.78 55.90
CA ASP A 239 32.25 -11.56 55.35
C ASP A 239 31.79 -11.18 53.92
N ILE A 240 31.03 -10.11 53.67
CA ILE A 240 31.19 -8.70 54.10
C ILE A 240 32.57 -8.15 53.67
N GLY A 241 32.68 -7.24 52.70
CA GLY A 241 31.67 -6.57 51.88
C GLY A 241 32.21 -5.20 51.47
N ASP A 242 31.81 -4.68 50.31
CA ASP A 242 32.11 -3.28 49.97
C ASP A 242 31.03 -2.65 49.09
N LEU A 243 31.01 -1.31 49.11
CA LEU A 243 29.90 -0.49 48.63
C LEU A 243 30.27 0.35 47.40
N GLU A 244 29.29 1.16 46.98
CA GLU A 244 29.43 2.27 46.05
C GLU A 244 29.59 1.91 44.56
N GLY A 245 29.06 2.78 43.69
CA GLY A 245 28.73 2.42 42.31
C GLY A 245 29.33 3.36 41.27
N GLN A 246 29.53 2.84 40.06
CA GLN A 246 29.75 3.66 38.87
C GLN A 246 28.67 3.43 37.83
N LYS A 247 27.88 4.48 37.60
CA LYS A 247 26.81 4.52 36.61
C LYS A 247 27.35 5.11 35.30
N ASP A 248 28.16 4.35 34.56
CA ASP A 248 28.58 4.76 33.22
C ASP A 248 28.96 3.59 32.27
N THR A 249 29.17 3.91 30.99
CA THR A 249 29.59 3.07 29.84
C THR A 249 28.51 2.31 29.04
N GLN A 250 27.72 3.05 28.23
CA GLN A 250 27.05 2.45 27.06
C GLN A 250 28.05 1.80 26.07
N LEU A 251 29.31 2.27 26.04
CA LEU A 251 30.40 1.76 25.21
C LEU A 251 30.71 0.26 25.40
N ARG A 252 30.40 -0.33 26.57
CA ARG A 252 30.78 -1.70 26.91
C ARG A 252 30.04 -2.78 26.09
N LYS A 253 28.86 -2.46 25.53
CA LYS A 253 28.04 -3.43 24.78
C LYS A 253 28.66 -3.89 23.45
N TRP A 254 29.39 -3.02 22.74
CA TRP A 254 30.01 -3.38 21.46
C TRP A 254 31.18 -4.35 21.64
N TYR A 255 32.04 -4.08 22.63
CA TYR A 255 33.12 -5.00 23.02
C TYR A 255 32.61 -6.33 23.57
N ALA A 256 31.55 -6.32 24.40
CA ALA A 256 30.95 -7.55 24.91
C ALA A 256 30.50 -8.48 23.76
N GLY A 257 29.82 -7.94 22.74
CA GLY A 257 29.38 -8.73 21.57
C GLY A 257 30.53 -9.24 20.68
N PHE A 258 31.72 -8.64 20.75
CA PHE A 258 32.93 -9.16 20.10
C PHE A 258 33.61 -10.25 20.94
N VAL A 259 33.74 -10.06 22.25
CA VAL A 259 34.32 -11.05 23.18
C VAL A 259 33.46 -12.31 23.24
N GLU A 260 32.13 -12.18 23.30
CA GLU A 260 31.21 -13.33 23.32
C GLU A 260 31.26 -14.13 22.00
N LYS A 261 31.45 -13.46 20.85
CA LYS A 261 31.71 -14.11 19.57
C LYS A 261 33.08 -14.80 19.53
N GLY A 262 34.12 -14.16 20.08
CA GLY A 262 35.45 -14.74 20.24
C GLY A 262 35.39 -16.03 21.06
N GLN A 263 34.78 -16.00 22.24
CA GLN A 263 34.61 -17.16 23.12
C GLN A 263 33.76 -18.27 22.49
N LYS A 264 32.72 -17.94 21.70
CA LYS A 264 31.94 -18.94 20.94
C LYS A 264 32.72 -19.56 19.78
N LEU A 265 33.62 -18.80 19.15
CA LEU A 265 34.54 -19.30 18.13
C LEU A 265 35.63 -20.19 18.74
N GLU A 266 36.23 -19.76 19.85
CA GLU A 266 37.24 -20.49 20.62
C GLU A 266 36.66 -21.77 21.24
N GLY A 267 35.41 -21.75 21.70
CA GLY A 267 34.65 -22.93 22.10
C GLY A 267 34.45 -23.93 20.95
N HIS A 268 34.13 -23.45 19.74
CA HIS A 268 34.04 -24.31 18.54
C HIS A 268 35.41 -24.87 18.13
N VAL A 269 36.44 -24.03 18.06
CA VAL A 269 37.80 -24.44 17.69
C VAL A 269 38.36 -25.44 18.70
N SER A 270 38.23 -25.19 20.00
CA SER A 270 38.67 -26.13 21.03
C SER A 270 37.85 -27.43 21.04
N HIS A 271 36.56 -27.41 20.69
CA HIS A 271 35.78 -28.64 20.49
C HIS A 271 36.23 -29.41 19.25
N VAL A 272 36.44 -28.74 18.11
CA VAL A 272 36.95 -29.35 16.86
C VAL A 272 38.34 -29.95 17.07
N VAL A 273 39.26 -29.23 17.71
CA VAL A 273 40.60 -29.73 18.07
C VAL A 273 40.49 -30.92 19.03
N ARG A 274 39.64 -30.87 20.05
CA ARG A 274 39.45 -31.97 21.01
C ARG A 274 38.81 -33.21 20.38
N VAL A 275 38.07 -33.07 19.28
CA VAL A 275 37.54 -34.19 18.45
C VAL A 275 38.59 -34.71 17.45
N ALA A 276 39.37 -33.82 16.84
CA ALA A 276 40.44 -34.18 15.90
C ALA A 276 41.62 -34.90 16.58
N VAL A 277 41.92 -34.57 17.84
CA VAL A 277 43.00 -35.19 18.63
C VAL A 277 42.58 -36.53 19.28
N ASN A 278 41.29 -36.92 19.24
CA ASN A 278 40.78 -38.16 19.86
C ASN A 278 40.28 -39.18 18.81
N PRO A 279 41.18 -39.97 18.18
CA PRO A 279 40.82 -40.90 17.10
C PRO A 279 39.88 -42.05 17.52
N HIS A 280 39.73 -42.32 18.83
CA HIS A 280 38.86 -43.40 19.32
C HIS A 280 37.35 -43.02 19.33
N ARG A 281 36.99 -41.76 19.06
CA ARG A 281 35.58 -41.32 18.88
C ARG A 281 35.15 -41.24 17.41
N TRP A 282 36.00 -41.65 16.48
CA TRP A 282 35.75 -41.57 15.05
C TRP A 282 34.91 -42.77 14.58
N ASP A 283 33.60 -42.56 14.35
CA ASP A 283 32.77 -43.56 13.67
C ASP A 283 33.27 -43.72 12.23
N ARG A 284 33.93 -44.85 11.97
CA ARG A 284 34.51 -45.20 10.67
C ARG A 284 33.48 -45.17 9.53
N LYS A 285 32.19 -45.38 9.78
CA LYS A 285 31.15 -45.30 8.74
C LYS A 285 30.84 -43.86 8.37
N ALA A 286 30.61 -42.99 9.35
CA ALA A 286 30.39 -41.56 9.11
C ALA A 286 31.65 -40.90 8.49
N LEU A 287 32.84 -41.31 8.94
CA LEU A 287 34.10 -40.78 8.43
C LEU A 287 34.39 -41.26 7.00
N TRP A 288 34.13 -42.53 6.67
CA TRP A 288 34.18 -43.01 5.28
C TRP A 288 33.14 -42.31 4.38
N HIS A 289 31.93 -42.11 4.89
CA HIS A 289 30.88 -41.41 4.14
C HIS A 289 31.31 -39.97 3.81
N ASN A 290 31.76 -39.19 4.80
CA ASN A 290 31.98 -37.76 4.62
C ASN A 290 33.39 -37.41 4.08
N MET A 291 34.40 -38.28 4.24
CA MET A 291 35.73 -38.07 3.63
C MET A 291 35.95 -38.79 2.30
N VAL A 292 35.14 -39.80 1.95
CA VAL A 292 35.32 -40.56 0.70
C VAL A 292 34.07 -40.53 -0.17
N VAL A 293 32.91 -40.95 0.34
CA VAL A 293 31.69 -41.06 -0.49
C VAL A 293 31.18 -39.70 -0.93
N GLU A 294 31.11 -38.72 -0.03
CA GLU A 294 30.60 -37.38 -0.31
C GLU A 294 31.50 -36.62 -1.32
N PRO A 295 32.83 -36.50 -1.14
CA PRO A 295 33.71 -35.91 -2.15
C PRO A 295 33.66 -36.62 -3.51
N VAL A 296 33.65 -37.96 -3.52
CA VAL A 296 33.57 -38.74 -4.76
C VAL A 296 32.24 -38.53 -5.48
N SER A 297 31.13 -38.36 -4.76
CA SER A 297 29.84 -38.02 -5.36
C SER A 297 29.81 -36.64 -6.02
N CYS A 298 30.62 -35.70 -5.52
CA CYS A 298 30.76 -34.36 -6.09
C CYS A 298 31.74 -34.31 -7.29
N LEU A 299 32.63 -35.29 -7.48
CA LEU A 299 33.64 -35.26 -8.55
C LEU A 299 33.06 -34.99 -9.95
N PRO A 300 31.95 -35.63 -10.41
CA PRO A 300 31.40 -35.36 -11.73
C PRO A 300 30.94 -33.90 -11.93
N ALA A 301 30.37 -33.28 -10.88
CA ALA A 301 30.00 -31.86 -10.90
C ALA A 301 31.22 -30.96 -10.89
N VAL A 302 32.22 -31.28 -10.06
CA VAL A 302 33.52 -30.58 -10.03
C VAL A 302 34.20 -30.62 -11.40
N THR A 303 34.20 -31.75 -12.11
CA THR A 303 34.82 -31.84 -13.43
C THR A 303 34.10 -30.99 -14.49
N VAL A 304 32.76 -30.93 -14.45
CA VAL A 304 32.00 -30.03 -15.34
C VAL A 304 32.24 -28.56 -15.00
N GLY A 305 32.18 -28.18 -13.71
CA GLY A 305 32.48 -26.82 -13.27
C GLY A 305 33.92 -26.39 -13.60
N LEU A 306 34.88 -27.29 -13.45
CA LEU A 306 36.28 -27.05 -13.78
C LEU A 306 36.47 -26.84 -15.29
N LEU A 307 35.78 -27.63 -16.12
CA LEU A 307 35.82 -27.46 -17.57
C LEU A 307 35.23 -26.12 -18.01
N LEU A 308 34.13 -25.67 -17.39
CA LEU A 308 33.56 -24.35 -17.62
C LEU A 308 34.54 -23.23 -17.18
N ASN A 309 35.16 -23.34 -16.01
CA ASN A 309 36.19 -22.39 -15.57
C ASN A 309 37.41 -22.34 -16.51
N ILE A 310 37.81 -23.46 -17.13
CA ILE A 310 38.89 -23.49 -18.14
C ILE A 310 38.46 -22.83 -19.45
N LEU A 311 37.20 -23.05 -19.86
CA LEU A 311 36.61 -22.43 -21.05
C LEU A 311 36.52 -20.90 -20.88
N ASP A 312 35.96 -20.42 -19.77
CA ASP A 312 35.80 -18.98 -19.54
C ASP A 312 37.18 -18.28 -19.42
N ALA A 313 38.16 -18.95 -18.80
CA ALA A 313 39.56 -18.49 -18.77
C ALA A 313 40.18 -18.37 -20.18
N LEU A 314 39.87 -19.30 -21.08
CA LEU A 314 40.32 -19.26 -22.47
C LEU A 314 39.64 -18.15 -23.27
N SER A 315 38.32 -18.11 -23.22
CA SER A 315 37.51 -17.23 -24.06
C SER A 315 37.67 -15.77 -23.67
N TYR A 316 37.77 -15.47 -22.37
CA TYR A 316 37.70 -14.10 -21.84
C TYR A 316 38.95 -13.72 -21.06
N GLY A 317 39.46 -14.62 -20.20
CA GLY A 317 40.72 -14.40 -19.49
C GLY A 317 41.93 -14.18 -20.42
N MET A 318 42.00 -14.88 -21.56
CA MET A 318 43.08 -14.67 -22.54
C MET A 318 43.01 -13.29 -23.21
N ILE A 319 41.80 -12.82 -23.54
CA ILE A 319 41.57 -11.52 -24.19
C ILE A 319 41.37 -10.37 -23.19
N LEU A 320 41.62 -10.59 -21.90
CA LEU A 320 41.45 -9.58 -20.84
C LEU A 320 42.25 -8.28 -21.15
N PHE A 321 43.43 -8.45 -21.72
CA PHE A 321 44.22 -7.36 -22.30
C PHE A 321 43.99 -7.27 -23.82
N PRO A 322 44.05 -6.07 -24.43
CA PRO A 322 43.79 -5.90 -25.87
C PRO A 322 44.96 -6.39 -26.73
N LEU A 323 45.07 -7.71 -26.92
CA LEU A 323 46.19 -8.41 -27.57
C LEU A 323 46.54 -7.90 -28.99
N GLY A 324 45.59 -7.28 -29.70
CA GLY A 324 45.82 -6.65 -31.01
C GLY A 324 46.75 -5.43 -30.98
N LYS A 325 47.08 -4.89 -29.79
CA LYS A 325 48.14 -3.89 -29.58
C LYS A 325 49.43 -4.61 -29.20
N GLN A 326 50.54 -4.31 -29.89
CA GLN A 326 51.85 -4.97 -29.66
C GLN A 326 52.25 -4.97 -28.17
N LEU A 327 52.04 -3.82 -27.49
CA LEU A 327 52.32 -3.59 -26.07
C LEU A 327 51.64 -4.59 -25.12
N PHE A 328 50.48 -5.14 -25.50
CA PHE A 328 49.72 -6.12 -24.70
C PHE A 328 49.78 -7.56 -25.25
N SER A 329 50.34 -7.76 -26.44
CA SER A 329 50.26 -9.03 -27.20
C SER A 329 50.78 -10.27 -26.47
N HIS A 330 51.72 -10.11 -25.52
CA HIS A 330 52.27 -11.20 -24.72
C HIS A 330 51.49 -11.51 -23.44
N LEU A 331 50.54 -10.67 -23.01
CA LEU A 331 49.91 -10.75 -21.67
C LEU A 331 48.73 -11.73 -21.55
N GLY A 332 48.44 -12.53 -22.59
CA GLY A 332 47.37 -13.55 -22.55
C GLY A 332 47.49 -14.56 -21.38
N PRO A 333 48.68 -15.15 -21.09
CA PRO A 333 48.86 -16.04 -19.93
C PRO A 333 48.69 -15.33 -18.58
N ALA A 334 49.08 -14.05 -18.50
CA ALA A 334 48.84 -13.21 -17.33
C ALA A 334 47.33 -12.96 -17.11
N GLY A 335 46.58 -12.67 -18.18
CA GLY A 335 45.12 -12.52 -18.13
C GLY A 335 44.39 -13.78 -17.66
N ILE A 336 44.76 -14.95 -18.19
CA ILE A 336 44.28 -16.27 -17.73
C ILE A 336 44.53 -16.45 -16.22
N SER A 337 45.70 -16.05 -15.74
CA SER A 337 46.08 -16.17 -14.32
C SER A 337 45.28 -15.21 -13.43
N ILE A 338 45.07 -13.97 -13.88
CA ILE A 338 44.21 -12.98 -13.22
C ILE A 338 42.78 -13.51 -13.11
N TYR A 339 42.21 -14.02 -14.21
CA TYR A 339 40.88 -14.63 -14.25
C TYR A 339 40.73 -15.76 -13.21
N TYR A 340 41.68 -16.71 -13.18
CA TYR A 340 41.60 -17.83 -12.24
C TYR A 340 41.63 -17.36 -10.77
N VAL A 341 42.41 -16.33 -10.43
CA VAL A 341 42.41 -15.75 -9.08
C VAL A 341 41.04 -15.13 -8.75
N SER A 342 40.40 -14.40 -9.67
CA SER A 342 39.04 -13.87 -9.45
C SER A 342 38.03 -15.00 -9.21
N THR A 343 38.04 -16.02 -10.07
CA THR A 343 37.14 -17.18 -10.00
C THR A 343 37.35 -18.01 -8.72
N ILE A 344 38.59 -18.17 -8.24
CA ILE A 344 38.87 -18.86 -6.96
C ILE A 344 38.34 -18.05 -5.77
N VAL A 345 38.59 -16.73 -5.72
CA VAL A 345 38.07 -15.84 -4.67
C VAL A 345 36.54 -15.83 -4.66
N ALA A 346 35.94 -15.77 -5.85
CA ALA A 346 34.49 -15.81 -6.04
C ALA A 346 33.91 -17.13 -5.55
N GLN A 347 34.47 -18.25 -5.99
CA GLN A 347 33.98 -19.58 -5.63
C GLN A 347 34.05 -19.81 -4.11
N VAL A 348 35.14 -19.43 -3.44
CA VAL A 348 35.25 -19.53 -1.97
C VAL A 348 34.22 -18.63 -1.29
N THR A 349 34.02 -17.40 -1.77
CA THR A 349 33.10 -16.43 -1.18
C THR A 349 31.64 -16.88 -1.31
N PHE A 350 31.20 -17.26 -2.52
CA PHE A 350 29.83 -17.73 -2.75
C PHE A 350 29.54 -19.07 -2.06
N SER A 351 30.47 -20.04 -2.09
CA SER A 351 30.31 -21.34 -1.38
C SER A 351 30.19 -21.17 0.13
N SER A 352 30.83 -20.14 0.70
CA SER A 352 30.74 -19.81 2.12
C SER A 352 29.42 -19.12 2.48
N GLY A 353 29.08 -18.05 1.74
CA GLY A 353 28.05 -17.10 2.15
C GLY A 353 26.68 -17.25 1.49
N SER A 354 26.59 -17.77 0.27
CA SER A 354 25.37 -17.67 -0.54
C SER A 354 24.25 -18.57 -0.01
N ILE A 355 23.00 -18.22 -0.31
CA ILE A 355 21.88 -19.15 -0.17
C ILE A 355 22.04 -20.34 -1.13
N PHE A 356 22.53 -20.10 -2.35
CA PHE A 356 22.71 -21.14 -3.37
C PHE A 356 23.97 -21.96 -3.09
N ARG A 357 23.78 -23.19 -2.62
CA ARG A 357 24.87 -24.10 -2.19
C ARG A 357 25.86 -24.44 -3.30
N GLY A 358 25.41 -24.42 -4.55
CA GLY A 358 26.19 -24.71 -5.75
C GLY A 358 26.52 -23.50 -6.62
N ALA A 359 26.42 -22.27 -6.09
CA ALA A 359 26.77 -21.05 -6.85
C ALA A 359 28.18 -21.14 -7.45
N ILE A 360 28.31 -20.85 -8.75
CA ILE A 360 29.58 -20.59 -9.42
C ILE A 360 29.80 -19.09 -9.53
N GLY A 361 30.98 -18.65 -9.13
CA GLY A 361 31.45 -17.27 -9.28
C GLY A 361 32.58 -17.17 -10.31
N SER A 362 32.45 -16.24 -11.26
CA SER A 362 33.42 -16.01 -12.36
C SER A 362 33.32 -14.57 -12.87
N GLU A 363 34.26 -14.15 -13.72
CA GLU A 363 34.08 -13.03 -14.64
C GLU A 363 32.90 -13.28 -15.62
N LEU A 364 32.49 -12.24 -16.34
CA LEU A 364 31.48 -12.24 -17.41
C LEU A 364 32.07 -11.55 -18.65
N ILE A 365 31.86 -12.08 -19.86
CA ILE A 365 32.42 -11.54 -21.12
C ILE A 365 32.11 -10.05 -21.32
N GLU A 366 30.90 -9.64 -20.96
CA GLU A 366 30.38 -8.29 -21.20
C GLU A 366 31.18 -7.19 -20.46
N VAL A 367 32.07 -7.58 -19.54
CA VAL A 367 33.01 -6.73 -18.82
C VAL A 367 34.26 -6.39 -19.67
N VAL A 368 34.73 -7.29 -20.53
CA VAL A 368 36.00 -7.17 -21.28
C VAL A 368 36.09 -5.88 -22.12
N PRO A 369 35.03 -5.41 -22.82
CA PRO A 369 35.08 -4.14 -23.56
C PRO A 369 35.38 -2.93 -22.67
N PHE A 370 34.97 -2.94 -21.40
CA PHE A 370 35.32 -1.89 -20.44
C PHE A 370 36.80 -1.95 -20.03
N PHE A 371 37.34 -3.15 -19.83
CA PHE A 371 38.78 -3.34 -19.59
C PHE A 371 39.64 -2.87 -20.78
N HIS A 372 39.21 -3.14 -22.01
CA HIS A 372 39.87 -2.63 -23.22
C HIS A 372 39.78 -1.10 -23.31
N ASN A 373 38.61 -0.51 -23.02
CA ASN A 373 38.45 0.95 -23.03
C ASN A 373 39.35 1.64 -21.98
N MET A 374 39.55 1.02 -20.82
CA MET A 374 40.48 1.53 -19.80
C MET A 374 41.94 1.39 -20.22
N ALA A 375 42.34 0.23 -20.77
CA ALA A 375 43.71 0.01 -21.27
C ALA A 375 44.06 0.97 -22.42
N GLN A 376 43.12 1.22 -23.34
CA GLN A 376 43.27 2.19 -24.43
C GLN A 376 43.50 3.61 -23.88
N LYS A 377 42.60 4.11 -23.01
CA LYS A 377 42.75 5.46 -22.42
C LYS A 377 44.05 5.63 -21.62
N ILE A 378 44.45 4.62 -20.85
CA ILE A 378 45.71 4.65 -20.11
C ILE A 378 46.89 4.73 -21.08
N MET A 379 46.90 3.92 -22.15
CA MET A 379 47.93 3.95 -23.19
C MET A 379 47.95 5.28 -23.96
N ASP A 380 46.79 5.86 -24.27
CA ASP A 380 46.65 7.14 -24.99
C ASP A 380 47.16 8.34 -24.17
N ASN A 381 47.00 8.32 -22.83
CA ASN A 381 47.47 9.37 -21.92
C ASN A 381 48.95 9.17 -21.48
N VAL A 382 49.32 7.95 -21.07
CA VAL A 382 50.69 7.62 -20.61
C VAL A 382 51.72 7.66 -21.75
N GLY A 383 51.28 7.36 -22.98
CA GLY A 383 52.08 7.26 -24.19
C GLY A 383 52.67 5.87 -24.43
N GLU A 384 52.65 5.41 -25.69
CA GLU A 384 53.21 4.10 -26.10
C GLU A 384 54.73 3.99 -25.85
N ASP A 385 55.44 5.11 -25.66
CA ASP A 385 56.88 5.18 -25.33
C ASP A 385 57.26 4.58 -23.96
N LYS A 386 56.29 4.27 -23.08
CA LYS A 386 56.52 3.80 -21.70
C LYS A 386 55.75 2.51 -21.38
N PRO A 387 56.06 1.37 -22.05
CA PRO A 387 55.24 0.16 -21.97
C PRO A 387 55.03 -0.36 -20.54
N ASP A 388 56.08 -0.42 -19.72
CA ASP A 388 55.98 -0.91 -18.34
C ASP A 388 55.05 -0.04 -17.47
N ALA A 389 55.04 1.28 -17.69
CA ALA A 389 54.15 2.21 -17.00
C ALA A 389 52.70 2.08 -17.46
N VAL A 390 52.45 1.86 -18.77
CA VAL A 390 51.11 1.56 -19.31
C VAL A 390 50.56 0.28 -18.69
N ILE A 391 51.36 -0.80 -18.67
CA ILE A 391 50.95 -2.11 -18.14
C ILE A 391 50.69 -2.04 -16.62
N ALA A 392 51.62 -1.45 -15.85
CA ALA A 392 51.48 -1.30 -14.40
C ALA A 392 50.27 -0.42 -14.03
N THR A 393 50.01 0.66 -14.77
CA THR A 393 48.83 1.52 -14.56
C THR A 393 47.54 0.78 -14.94
N THR A 394 47.55 -0.02 -16.02
CA THR A 394 46.39 -0.81 -16.48
C THR A 394 45.98 -1.88 -15.47
N ILE A 395 46.94 -2.69 -14.98
CA ILE A 395 46.61 -3.78 -14.04
C ILE A 395 46.16 -3.25 -12.67
N VAL A 396 46.70 -2.10 -12.22
CA VAL A 396 46.21 -1.39 -11.04
C VAL A 396 44.82 -0.80 -11.26
N ALA A 397 44.52 -0.24 -12.44
CA ALA A 397 43.18 0.25 -12.78
C ALA A 397 42.14 -0.88 -12.78
N TYR A 398 42.49 -2.08 -13.29
CA TYR A 398 41.61 -3.25 -13.28
C TYR A 398 41.25 -3.65 -11.83
N ALA A 399 42.24 -3.84 -10.96
CA ALA A 399 42.01 -4.17 -9.55
C ALA A 399 41.27 -3.07 -8.77
N ALA A 400 41.61 -1.79 -9.00
CA ALA A 400 40.91 -0.66 -8.39
C ALA A 400 39.42 -0.62 -8.80
N SER A 401 39.11 -0.94 -10.06
CA SER A 401 37.74 -1.04 -10.53
C SER A 401 36.97 -2.15 -9.80
N SER A 402 37.61 -3.31 -9.53
CA SER A 402 37.01 -4.41 -8.79
C SER A 402 36.70 -4.04 -7.33
N ILE A 403 37.63 -3.36 -6.65
CA ILE A 403 37.40 -2.80 -5.31
C ILE A 403 36.22 -1.82 -5.33
N MET A 404 36.13 -0.95 -6.34
CA MET A 404 35.04 0.03 -6.45
C MET A 404 33.67 -0.63 -6.71
N THR A 405 33.60 -1.60 -7.63
CA THR A 405 32.39 -2.39 -7.88
C THR A 405 31.94 -3.11 -6.60
N GLY A 406 32.87 -3.72 -5.86
CA GLY A 406 32.57 -4.38 -4.60
C GLY A 406 32.12 -3.43 -3.48
N LEU A 407 32.71 -2.23 -3.39
CA LEU A 407 32.27 -1.19 -2.46
C LEU A 407 30.82 -0.76 -2.75
N VAL A 408 30.47 -0.56 -4.02
CA VAL A 408 29.11 -0.16 -4.43
C VAL A 408 28.09 -1.25 -4.09
N PHE A 409 28.35 -2.53 -4.40
CA PHE A 409 27.44 -3.63 -4.03
C PHE A 409 27.30 -3.80 -2.51
N TYR A 410 28.40 -3.67 -1.77
CA TYR A 410 28.37 -3.70 -0.31
C TYR A 410 27.50 -2.56 0.25
N LEU A 411 27.66 -1.33 -0.25
CA LEU A 411 26.85 -0.18 0.16
C LEU A 411 25.37 -0.37 -0.21
N MET A 412 25.06 -0.84 -1.43
CA MET A 412 23.67 -1.14 -1.84
C MET A 412 22.99 -2.13 -0.89
N GLY A 413 23.61 -3.28 -0.61
CA GLY A 413 23.07 -4.26 0.33
C GLY A 413 23.07 -3.77 1.79
N ARG A 414 23.97 -2.85 2.16
CA ARG A 414 24.05 -2.24 3.51
C ARG A 414 22.97 -1.18 3.74
N PHE A 415 22.53 -0.47 2.71
CA PHE A 415 21.40 0.47 2.74
C PHE A 415 20.05 -0.16 2.38
N LYS A 416 20.04 -1.48 2.11
CA LYS A 416 18.86 -2.29 1.74
C LYS A 416 18.24 -1.95 0.37
N PHE A 417 19.05 -1.69 -0.65
CA PHE A 417 18.55 -1.38 -2.00
C PHE A 417 17.97 -2.58 -2.76
N GLY A 418 18.16 -3.82 -2.30
CA GLY A 418 17.66 -5.03 -2.95
C GLY A 418 16.14 -5.07 -3.16
N TYR A 419 15.36 -4.32 -2.36
CA TYR A 419 13.92 -4.18 -2.58
C TYR A 419 13.56 -3.57 -3.94
N MET A 420 14.42 -2.72 -4.52
CA MET A 420 14.15 -2.06 -5.80
C MET A 420 14.06 -3.06 -6.96
N VAL A 421 14.77 -4.18 -6.87
CA VAL A 421 14.73 -5.26 -7.86
C VAL A 421 13.35 -5.93 -7.91
N GLY A 422 12.62 -5.93 -6.80
CA GLY A 422 11.23 -6.40 -6.76
C GLY A 422 10.26 -5.58 -7.63
N PHE A 423 10.67 -4.43 -8.17
CA PHE A 423 9.89 -3.65 -9.13
C PHE A 423 10.22 -3.99 -10.60
N ILE A 424 11.29 -4.72 -10.89
CA ILE A 424 11.62 -5.14 -12.27
C ILE A 424 10.59 -6.19 -12.72
N PRO A 425 9.75 -5.92 -13.73
CA PRO A 425 8.71 -6.86 -14.11
C PRO A 425 9.30 -8.16 -14.65
N ARG A 426 8.74 -9.29 -14.21
CA ARG A 426 9.24 -10.65 -14.51
C ARG A 426 9.43 -10.93 -16.01
N HIS A 427 8.66 -10.30 -16.89
CA HIS A 427 8.82 -10.43 -18.34
C HIS A 427 10.10 -9.78 -18.88
N ILE A 428 10.66 -8.76 -18.23
CA ILE A 428 12.00 -8.25 -18.60
C ILE A 428 13.05 -9.32 -18.32
N LEU A 429 13.05 -9.89 -17.11
CA LEU A 429 14.01 -10.91 -16.70
C LEU A 429 13.97 -12.14 -17.62
N ILE A 430 12.77 -12.58 -18.01
CA ILE A 430 12.55 -13.63 -19.00
C ILE A 430 13.11 -13.24 -20.37
N GLY A 431 12.92 -11.99 -20.81
CA GLY A 431 13.53 -11.45 -22.03
C GLY A 431 15.06 -11.47 -22.00
N CYS A 432 15.67 -11.07 -20.88
CA CYS A 432 17.11 -11.10 -20.68
C CYS A 432 17.67 -12.53 -20.75
N ILE A 433 17.03 -13.50 -20.09
CA ILE A 433 17.42 -14.93 -20.16
C ILE A 433 17.37 -15.43 -21.61
N GLY A 434 16.33 -15.07 -22.38
CA GLY A 434 16.22 -15.45 -23.78
C GLY A 434 17.27 -14.78 -24.68
N GLY A 435 17.62 -13.52 -24.40
CA GLY A 435 18.68 -12.80 -25.11
C GLY A 435 20.06 -13.40 -24.86
N VAL A 436 20.36 -13.77 -23.61
CA VAL A 436 21.56 -14.54 -23.25
C VAL A 436 21.55 -15.91 -23.92
N GLY A 437 20.40 -16.59 -23.98
CA GLY A 437 20.26 -17.86 -24.71
C GLY A 437 20.56 -17.75 -26.21
N TRP A 438 20.07 -16.71 -26.87
CA TRP A 438 20.40 -16.43 -28.28
C TRP A 438 21.87 -16.04 -28.46
N PHE A 439 22.41 -15.17 -27.60
CA PHE A 439 23.81 -14.77 -27.61
C PHE A 439 24.73 -16.00 -27.52
N LEU A 440 24.45 -16.92 -26.60
CA LEU A 440 25.20 -18.17 -26.47
C LEU A 440 25.09 -19.05 -27.73
N ILE A 441 23.95 -19.11 -28.42
CA ILE A 441 23.87 -19.80 -29.72
C ILE A 441 24.79 -19.14 -30.74
N ALA A 442 24.85 -17.81 -30.80
CA ALA A 442 25.76 -17.07 -31.68
C ALA A 442 27.24 -17.33 -31.33
N THR A 443 27.62 -17.22 -30.05
CA THR A 443 28.96 -17.57 -29.55
C THR A 443 29.31 -19.04 -29.81
N GLY A 444 28.33 -19.94 -29.74
CA GLY A 444 28.50 -21.36 -30.07
C GLY A 444 28.91 -21.59 -31.52
N PHE A 445 28.34 -20.84 -32.47
CA PHE A 445 28.81 -20.81 -33.84
C PHE A 445 30.20 -20.16 -33.96
N GLU A 446 30.41 -19.00 -33.35
CA GLU A 446 31.66 -18.23 -33.41
C GLU A 446 32.88 -19.05 -32.92
N VAL A 447 32.79 -19.62 -31.72
CA VAL A 447 33.86 -20.43 -31.09
C VAL A 447 34.07 -21.75 -31.83
N SER A 448 32.99 -22.40 -32.28
CA SER A 448 33.12 -23.66 -33.03
C SER A 448 33.72 -23.44 -34.42
N ALA A 449 33.32 -22.37 -35.12
CA ALA A 449 33.78 -22.04 -36.47
C ALA A 449 35.11 -21.28 -36.50
N ARG A 450 35.62 -20.79 -35.35
CA ARG A 450 36.76 -19.87 -35.22
C ARG A 450 36.61 -18.62 -36.10
N LEU A 451 35.51 -17.91 -35.89
CA LEU A 451 35.28 -16.59 -36.48
C LEU A 451 35.78 -15.50 -35.53
N ASP A 452 36.30 -14.40 -36.08
CA ASP A 452 36.70 -13.19 -35.33
C ASP A 452 35.50 -12.35 -34.83
N GLY A 453 34.33 -12.97 -34.66
CA GLY A 453 33.03 -12.32 -34.43
C GLY A 453 31.93 -12.81 -35.40
N LEU A 454 30.73 -13.09 -34.88
CA LEU A 454 29.56 -13.44 -35.70
C LEU A 454 28.77 -12.20 -36.15
N GLU A 455 29.24 -11.52 -37.20
CA GLU A 455 28.44 -10.49 -37.88
C GLU A 455 27.29 -11.12 -38.68
N TYR A 456 26.10 -10.50 -38.67
CA TYR A 456 24.93 -10.92 -39.47
C TYR A 456 25.03 -10.58 -40.97
N ASN A 457 26.23 -10.75 -41.54
CA ASN A 457 26.60 -10.41 -42.90
C ASN A 457 26.73 -11.64 -43.80
N LEU A 458 26.57 -11.42 -45.12
CA LEU A 458 26.54 -12.49 -46.13
C LEU A 458 27.90 -13.21 -46.27
N ASP A 459 28.99 -12.51 -45.97
CA ASP A 459 30.34 -13.09 -45.91
C ASP A 459 30.52 -14.04 -44.70
N THR A 460 29.94 -13.74 -43.54
CA THR A 460 29.94 -14.65 -42.37
C THR A 460 29.19 -15.94 -42.69
N LEU A 461 28.04 -15.83 -43.37
CA LEU A 461 27.28 -16.99 -43.84
C LEU A 461 28.12 -17.84 -44.82
N ASN A 462 28.83 -17.20 -45.76
CA ASN A 462 29.71 -17.87 -46.70
C ASN A 462 30.88 -18.59 -45.99
N LYS A 463 31.53 -17.94 -45.00
CA LYS A 463 32.54 -18.56 -44.11
C LYS A 463 31.96 -19.79 -43.41
N LEU A 464 30.78 -19.70 -42.79
CA LEU A 464 30.12 -20.80 -42.07
C LEU A 464 29.76 -21.98 -42.98
N THR A 465 29.44 -21.74 -44.26
CA THR A 465 29.14 -22.81 -45.24
C THR A 465 30.35 -23.42 -45.92
N ARG A 466 31.57 -22.87 -45.72
CA ARG A 466 32.80 -23.39 -46.32
C ARG A 466 33.15 -24.77 -45.74
N SER A 467 33.61 -25.70 -46.56
CA SER A 467 33.69 -27.13 -46.23
C SER A 467 34.66 -27.51 -45.10
N ASP A 468 35.63 -26.65 -44.81
CA ASP A 468 36.53 -26.75 -43.66
C ASP A 468 35.84 -26.32 -42.35
N THR A 469 35.09 -25.22 -42.41
CA THR A 469 34.41 -24.57 -41.27
C THR A 469 33.11 -25.30 -40.90
N LEU A 470 32.39 -25.80 -41.91
CA LEU A 470 31.07 -26.42 -41.80
C LEU A 470 31.04 -27.64 -40.89
N LEU A 471 32.10 -28.46 -40.89
CA LEU A 471 32.19 -29.63 -40.01
C LEU A 471 32.46 -29.22 -38.55
N LEU A 472 33.28 -28.18 -38.33
CA LEU A 472 33.69 -27.76 -36.99
C LEU A 472 32.51 -27.32 -36.12
N TRP A 473 31.46 -26.71 -36.69
CA TRP A 473 30.24 -26.34 -35.95
C TRP A 473 29.11 -27.38 -36.03
N ILE A 474 29.01 -28.19 -37.09
CA ILE A 474 27.95 -29.23 -37.17
C ILE A 474 28.13 -30.32 -36.11
N PHE A 475 29.34 -30.81 -35.88
CA PHE A 475 29.57 -31.85 -34.85
C PHE A 475 29.14 -31.40 -33.44
N PRO A 476 29.58 -30.25 -32.89
CA PRO A 476 29.11 -29.79 -31.58
C PRO A 476 27.60 -29.52 -31.54
N LEU A 477 27.00 -29.01 -32.62
CA LEU A 477 25.56 -28.74 -32.71
C LEU A 477 24.70 -30.02 -32.68
N VAL A 478 25.14 -31.07 -33.37
CA VAL A 478 24.48 -32.39 -33.37
C VAL A 478 24.61 -33.06 -32.00
N LEU A 479 25.81 -32.98 -31.38
CA LEU A 479 26.05 -33.48 -30.03
C LEU A 479 25.22 -32.71 -28.98
N ALA A 480 25.08 -31.39 -29.10
CA ALA A 480 24.20 -30.58 -28.25
C ALA A 480 22.72 -30.97 -28.43
N THR A 481 22.27 -31.13 -29.67
CA THR A 481 20.88 -31.56 -29.96
C THR A 481 20.57 -32.93 -29.36
N PHE A 482 21.53 -33.86 -29.40
CA PHE A 482 21.41 -35.17 -28.75
C PHE A 482 21.44 -35.07 -27.22
N LEU A 483 22.34 -34.26 -26.65
CA LEU A 483 22.44 -34.00 -25.22
C LEU A 483 21.13 -33.42 -24.67
N PHE A 484 20.63 -32.35 -25.28
CA PHE A 484 19.38 -31.66 -24.96
C PHE A 484 18.18 -32.60 -24.96
N TYR A 485 18.01 -33.39 -26.02
CA TYR A 485 16.96 -34.40 -26.09
C TYR A 485 17.17 -35.53 -25.06
N GLY A 486 18.42 -35.93 -24.82
CA GLY A 486 18.81 -36.92 -23.80
C GLY A 486 18.43 -36.48 -22.39
N GLN A 487 18.72 -35.23 -22.02
CA GLN A 487 18.36 -34.63 -20.72
C GLN A 487 16.85 -34.65 -20.48
N SER A 488 16.05 -34.39 -21.53
CA SER A 488 14.58 -34.44 -21.45
C SER A 488 14.03 -35.83 -21.06
N LYS A 489 14.83 -36.89 -21.29
CA LYS A 489 14.45 -38.30 -21.15
C LYS A 489 15.16 -39.03 -20.00
N ILE A 490 16.36 -38.58 -19.60
CA ILE A 490 17.24 -39.27 -18.64
C ILE A 490 17.51 -38.36 -17.43
N ARG A 491 16.82 -38.62 -16.31
CA ARG A 491 16.92 -37.83 -15.06
C ARG A 491 18.04 -38.28 -14.10
N SER A 492 19.18 -38.73 -14.64
CA SER A 492 20.35 -39.08 -13.82
C SER A 492 21.29 -37.89 -13.68
N LYS A 493 21.64 -37.51 -12.44
CA LYS A 493 22.64 -36.45 -12.15
C LYS A 493 23.97 -36.67 -12.91
N TYR A 494 24.33 -37.93 -13.16
CA TYR A 494 25.57 -38.29 -13.84
C TYR A 494 25.50 -38.26 -15.37
N PHE A 495 24.31 -38.13 -15.99
CA PHE A 495 24.17 -38.20 -17.46
C PHE A 495 24.92 -37.07 -18.16
N LEU A 496 24.74 -35.83 -17.70
CA LEU A 496 25.38 -34.64 -18.24
C LEU A 496 26.92 -34.71 -18.12
N PRO A 497 27.53 -34.87 -16.92
CA PRO A 497 28.97 -35.06 -16.78
C PRO A 497 29.56 -36.20 -17.62
N LEU A 498 28.91 -37.37 -17.62
CA LEU A 498 29.43 -38.53 -18.33
C LEU A 498 29.37 -38.35 -19.85
N PHE A 499 28.33 -37.67 -20.36
CA PHE A 499 28.25 -37.34 -21.79
C PHE A 499 29.35 -36.36 -22.20
N ILE A 500 29.55 -35.27 -21.44
CA ILE A 500 30.62 -34.29 -21.70
C ILE A 500 31.99 -34.98 -21.71
N LEU A 501 32.29 -35.81 -20.70
CA LEU A 501 33.56 -36.52 -20.59
C LEU A 501 33.75 -37.64 -21.62
N ALA A 502 32.67 -38.15 -22.21
CA ALA A 502 32.76 -39.08 -23.32
C ALA A 502 33.23 -38.41 -24.63
N ILE A 503 32.97 -37.10 -24.82
CA ILE A 503 33.38 -36.37 -26.05
C ILE A 503 34.91 -36.41 -26.27
N PRO A 504 35.77 -35.96 -25.33
CA PRO A 504 37.22 -36.00 -25.54
C PRO A 504 37.75 -37.43 -25.55
N LEU A 505 37.16 -38.35 -24.78
CA LEU A 505 37.53 -39.76 -24.78
C LEU A 505 37.33 -40.39 -26.17
N VAL A 506 36.14 -40.23 -26.76
CA VAL A 506 35.80 -40.73 -28.11
C VAL A 506 36.62 -40.01 -29.18
N PHE A 507 36.82 -38.70 -29.05
CA PHE A 507 37.67 -37.93 -29.96
C PHE A 507 39.10 -38.47 -29.99
N TYR A 508 39.77 -38.61 -28.83
CA TYR A 508 41.14 -39.11 -28.80
C TYR A 508 41.25 -40.59 -29.19
N ILE A 509 40.26 -41.44 -28.87
CA ILE A 509 40.20 -42.81 -29.41
C ILE A 509 40.16 -42.79 -30.94
N PHE A 510 39.36 -41.93 -31.56
CA PHE A 510 39.27 -41.82 -33.02
C PHE A 510 40.57 -41.29 -33.65
N VAL A 511 41.18 -40.27 -33.05
CA VAL A 511 42.48 -39.70 -33.47
C VAL A 511 43.58 -40.76 -33.41
N PHE A 512 43.73 -41.47 -32.28
CA PHE A 512 44.74 -42.52 -32.13
C PHE A 512 44.42 -43.83 -32.90
N SER A 513 43.24 -43.96 -33.50
CA SER A 513 42.86 -45.12 -34.33
C SER A 513 43.06 -44.90 -35.83
N ILE A 514 43.48 -43.71 -36.25
CA ILE A 514 43.63 -43.35 -37.67
C ILE A 514 44.97 -42.63 -37.86
N ASP A 515 45.97 -43.35 -38.39
CA ASP A 515 47.35 -42.86 -38.59
C ASP A 515 47.47 -41.59 -39.45
N ALA A 516 46.40 -41.19 -40.16
CA ALA A 516 46.33 -39.96 -40.95
C ALA A 516 45.85 -38.72 -40.13
N LEU A 517 45.62 -38.85 -38.83
CA LEU A 517 45.13 -37.80 -37.94
C LEU A 517 46.18 -37.38 -36.90
N GLU A 518 47.22 -36.69 -37.32
CA GLU A 518 48.19 -36.07 -36.40
C GLU A 518 47.52 -34.99 -35.51
N VAL A 519 47.87 -34.97 -34.23
CA VAL A 519 47.30 -34.05 -33.22
C VAL A 519 47.60 -32.59 -33.57
N GLU A 520 48.80 -32.33 -34.05
CA GLU A 520 49.27 -31.02 -34.50
C GLU A 520 48.49 -30.55 -35.73
N ALA A 521 48.32 -31.41 -36.74
CA ALA A 521 47.51 -31.12 -37.92
C ALA A 521 46.03 -30.90 -37.58
N LEU A 522 45.50 -31.48 -36.51
CA LEU A 522 44.15 -31.22 -35.99
C LEU A 522 44.05 -29.91 -35.20
N ARG A 523 45.11 -29.54 -34.47
CA ARG A 523 45.22 -28.24 -33.78
C ARG A 523 45.26 -27.08 -34.79
N ASP A 524 46.00 -27.23 -35.88
CA ASP A 524 46.09 -26.24 -36.96
C ASP A 524 44.80 -26.16 -37.79
N LYS A 525 44.13 -27.31 -38.04
CA LYS A 525 42.77 -27.35 -38.64
C LYS A 525 41.65 -26.95 -37.68
N GLY A 526 41.97 -26.47 -36.48
CA GLY A 526 41.02 -25.86 -35.55
C GLY A 526 40.24 -26.78 -34.62
N TRP A 527 40.45 -28.11 -34.68
CA TRP A 527 39.68 -29.09 -33.89
C TRP A 527 40.06 -29.12 -32.41
N ILE A 528 41.28 -28.71 -32.08
CA ILE A 528 41.84 -28.69 -30.71
C ILE A 528 42.33 -27.28 -30.42
N PHE A 529 42.09 -26.75 -29.21
CA PHE A 529 42.60 -25.44 -28.83
C PHE A 529 44.14 -25.37 -28.95
N GLN A 530 44.65 -24.21 -29.38
CA GLN A 530 46.07 -23.90 -29.27
C GLN A 530 46.34 -23.50 -27.81
N GLY A 531 47.28 -24.19 -27.17
CA GLY A 531 47.75 -23.80 -25.84
C GLY A 531 48.56 -22.50 -25.92
N PRO A 532 48.39 -21.56 -24.98
CA PRO A 532 49.25 -20.38 -24.88
C PRO A 532 50.76 -20.74 -24.81
N PRO A 533 51.66 -19.82 -25.22
CA PRO A 533 53.10 -20.08 -25.20
C PRO A 533 53.59 -20.46 -23.80
N GLN A 534 54.42 -21.49 -23.73
CA GLN A 534 54.93 -22.04 -22.47
C GLN A 534 56.13 -21.23 -21.96
N GLY A 535 56.10 -20.80 -20.69
CA GLY A 535 57.26 -20.20 -20.03
C GLY A 535 56.95 -19.40 -18.76
N GLU A 536 55.79 -18.75 -18.71
CA GLU A 536 55.42 -17.86 -17.59
C GLU A 536 54.77 -18.62 -16.42
N PRO A 537 55.24 -18.46 -15.17
CA PRO A 537 54.55 -18.97 -13.98
C PRO A 537 53.23 -18.22 -13.72
N TRP A 538 52.26 -18.87 -13.08
CA TRP A 538 50.96 -18.25 -12.77
C TRP A 538 51.05 -16.98 -11.91
N TRP A 539 52.12 -16.83 -11.10
CA TRP A 539 52.35 -15.62 -10.30
C TRP A 539 53.00 -14.46 -11.09
N TYR A 540 53.27 -14.63 -12.39
CA TYR A 540 53.94 -13.61 -13.22
C TYR A 540 53.19 -12.27 -13.24
N PHE A 541 51.85 -12.28 -13.26
CA PHE A 541 51.06 -11.05 -13.26
C PHE A 541 51.29 -10.19 -12.00
N TYR A 542 51.71 -10.78 -10.87
CA TYR A 542 52.09 -10.00 -9.68
C TYR A 542 53.37 -9.17 -9.90
N THR A 543 54.25 -9.55 -10.82
CA THR A 543 55.45 -8.75 -11.17
C THR A 543 55.14 -7.52 -12.02
N LEU A 544 53.91 -7.42 -12.54
CA LEU A 544 53.40 -6.27 -13.28
C LEU A 544 52.90 -5.14 -12.35
N TYR A 545 52.71 -5.40 -11.06
CA TYR A 545 52.28 -4.41 -10.05
C TYR A 545 53.43 -3.48 -9.61
N GLN A 546 54.00 -2.75 -10.56
CA GLN A 546 55.11 -1.82 -10.33
C GLN A 546 54.60 -0.46 -9.87
N PHE A 547 54.17 -0.35 -8.60
CA PHE A 547 53.57 0.86 -8.01
C PHE A 547 54.38 2.15 -8.17
N SER A 548 55.70 2.06 -8.40
CA SER A 548 56.58 3.21 -8.70
C SER A 548 56.46 3.77 -10.12
N LEU A 549 55.86 3.03 -11.06
CA LEU A 549 55.63 3.45 -12.45
C LEU A 549 54.16 3.83 -12.74
N VAL A 550 53.26 3.63 -11.76
CA VAL A 550 51.83 3.88 -11.90
C VAL A 550 51.55 5.38 -12.03
N GLN A 551 50.85 5.77 -13.10
CA GLN A 551 50.40 7.15 -13.30
C GLN A 551 48.99 7.34 -12.73
N TRP A 552 48.92 7.93 -11.54
CA TRP A 552 47.67 8.16 -10.81
C TRP A 552 46.71 9.12 -11.54
N ASP A 553 47.22 10.06 -12.32
CA ASP A 553 46.41 10.97 -13.15
C ASP A 553 45.64 10.20 -14.25
N ALA A 554 46.30 9.23 -14.91
CA ALA A 554 45.67 8.36 -15.89
C ALA A 554 44.64 7.41 -15.24
N ILE A 555 44.87 6.95 -13.99
CA ILE A 555 43.86 6.21 -13.22
C ILE A 555 42.62 7.09 -12.96
N LEU A 556 42.81 8.37 -12.63
CA LEU A 556 41.70 9.30 -12.38
C LEU A 556 40.84 9.50 -13.64
N GLU A 557 41.45 9.56 -14.82
CA GLU A 557 40.75 9.69 -16.10
C GLU A 557 39.92 8.46 -16.48
N VAL A 558 40.30 7.25 -16.05
CA VAL A 558 39.49 6.03 -16.28
C VAL A 558 38.42 5.76 -15.22
N VAL A 559 38.33 6.53 -14.13
CA VAL A 559 37.24 6.40 -13.13
C VAL A 559 35.83 6.41 -13.75
N PRO A 560 35.50 7.26 -14.75
CA PRO A 560 34.20 7.19 -15.43
C PRO A 560 33.94 5.85 -16.15
N ALA A 561 34.98 5.19 -16.67
CA ALA A 561 34.86 3.85 -17.27
C ALA A 561 34.68 2.77 -16.20
N MET A 562 35.40 2.86 -15.07
CA MET A 562 35.16 2.00 -13.89
C MET A 562 33.73 2.16 -13.34
N MET A 563 33.20 3.39 -13.36
CA MET A 563 31.83 3.70 -12.92
C MET A 563 30.79 3.16 -13.90
N ALA A 564 31.02 3.25 -15.21
CA ALA A 564 30.17 2.63 -16.22
C ALA A 564 30.14 1.10 -16.08
N LEU A 565 31.30 0.47 -15.88
CA LEU A 565 31.42 -0.96 -15.59
C LEU A 565 30.71 -1.35 -14.27
N THR A 566 30.84 -0.53 -13.22
CA THR A 566 30.16 -0.77 -11.95
C THR A 566 28.63 -0.65 -12.10
N PHE A 567 28.14 0.34 -12.86
CA PHE A 567 26.72 0.49 -13.18
C PHE A 567 26.19 -0.68 -14.03
N PHE A 568 26.98 -1.17 -14.99
CA PHE A 568 26.68 -2.38 -15.74
C PHE A 568 26.57 -3.60 -14.81
N GLY A 569 27.53 -3.79 -13.90
CA GLY A 569 27.51 -4.83 -12.88
C GLY A 569 26.29 -4.77 -11.94
N ILE A 570 25.76 -3.57 -11.65
CA ILE A 570 24.51 -3.39 -10.89
C ILE A 570 23.31 -4.07 -11.55
N LEU A 571 23.31 -4.29 -12.88
CA LEU A 571 22.21 -4.97 -13.57
C LEU A 571 22.25 -6.49 -13.41
N HIS A 572 23.43 -7.12 -13.26
CA HIS A 572 23.55 -8.58 -13.25
C HIS A 572 23.06 -9.24 -11.96
N VAL A 573 23.34 -8.68 -10.78
CA VAL A 573 22.87 -9.25 -9.50
C VAL A 573 21.32 -9.29 -9.41
N PRO A 574 20.59 -8.22 -9.78
CA PRO A 574 19.13 -8.23 -9.95
C PRO A 574 18.55 -9.26 -10.92
N ILE A 575 19.32 -9.71 -11.91
CA ILE A 575 18.87 -10.67 -12.92
C ILE A 575 19.21 -12.09 -12.48
N ASN A 576 20.48 -12.37 -12.20
CA ASN A 576 20.98 -13.73 -11.97
C ASN A 576 20.49 -14.32 -10.65
N VAL A 577 20.43 -13.54 -9.55
CA VAL A 577 20.01 -14.07 -8.24
C VAL A 577 18.54 -14.49 -8.22
N PRO A 578 17.56 -13.66 -8.68
CA PRO A 578 16.17 -14.11 -8.78
C PRO A 578 15.94 -15.21 -9.82
N ALA A 579 16.65 -15.19 -10.96
CA ALA A 579 16.55 -16.27 -11.95
C ALA A 579 17.02 -17.61 -11.39
N LEU A 580 18.13 -17.63 -10.64
CA LEU A 580 18.64 -18.82 -9.96
C LEU A 580 17.72 -19.27 -8.83
N ALA A 581 17.16 -18.36 -8.03
CA ALA A 581 16.19 -18.69 -6.99
C ALA A 581 14.99 -19.46 -7.56
N LEU A 582 14.44 -18.99 -8.68
CA LEU A 582 13.30 -19.62 -9.35
C LEU A 582 13.62 -21.01 -9.93
N ASN A 583 14.84 -21.20 -10.47
CA ASN A 583 15.25 -22.49 -11.03
C ASN A 583 15.75 -23.49 -9.97
N THR A 584 16.21 -23.02 -8.82
CA THR A 584 16.62 -23.87 -7.69
C THR A 584 15.44 -24.24 -6.78
N GLY A 585 14.37 -23.43 -6.78
CA GLY A 585 13.24 -23.56 -5.84
C GLY A 585 13.48 -22.91 -4.48
N GLU A 586 14.36 -21.89 -4.43
CA GLU A 586 14.77 -21.18 -3.20
C GLU A 586 13.96 -19.89 -3.03
N ASP A 587 12.73 -20.00 -2.54
CA ASP A 587 11.78 -18.86 -2.40
C ASP A 587 12.24 -17.76 -1.41
N ASN A 588 13.29 -18.00 -0.61
CA ASN A 588 13.71 -17.13 0.49
C ASN A 588 15.05 -16.40 0.22
N ALA A 589 15.33 -16.07 -1.04
CA ALA A 589 16.57 -15.41 -1.46
C ALA A 589 16.62 -13.92 -1.06
N ASP A 590 17.27 -13.61 0.07
CA ASP A 590 17.58 -12.23 0.49
C ASP A 590 18.63 -11.58 -0.44
N LEU A 591 18.14 -10.75 -1.36
CA LEU A 591 18.99 -10.04 -2.31
C LEU A 591 19.92 -9.00 -1.64
N ASP A 592 19.54 -8.44 -0.49
CA ASP A 592 20.44 -7.55 0.25
C ASP A 592 21.63 -8.33 0.83
N LYS A 593 21.43 -9.59 1.22
CA LYS A 593 22.51 -10.48 1.66
C LYS A 593 23.42 -10.87 0.49
N GLU A 594 22.87 -11.26 -0.65
CA GLU A 594 23.67 -11.60 -1.82
C GLU A 594 24.42 -10.37 -2.38
N LEU A 595 23.83 -9.16 -2.41
CA LEU A 595 24.53 -7.91 -2.77
C LEU A 595 25.74 -7.64 -1.86
N LYS A 596 25.63 -7.84 -0.55
CA LYS A 596 26.79 -7.73 0.37
C LYS A 596 27.87 -8.77 0.03
N LEU A 597 27.47 -9.98 -0.37
CA LEU A 597 28.36 -11.08 -0.69
C LEU A 597 29.12 -10.85 -2.00
N HIS A 598 28.43 -10.40 -3.05
CA HIS A 598 29.05 -9.87 -4.27
C HIS A 598 30.02 -8.72 -3.93
N GLY A 599 29.64 -7.84 -3.00
CA GLY A 599 30.48 -6.76 -2.50
C GLY A 599 31.80 -7.25 -1.89
N TYR A 600 31.73 -8.17 -0.93
CA TYR A 600 32.92 -8.80 -0.35
C TYR A 600 33.77 -9.52 -1.40
N SER A 601 33.13 -10.26 -2.32
CA SER A 601 33.82 -11.06 -3.35
C SER A 601 34.66 -10.20 -4.31
N ASN A 602 34.13 -9.05 -4.73
CA ASN A 602 34.84 -8.11 -5.60
C ASN A 602 35.93 -7.31 -4.83
N ILE A 603 35.66 -6.88 -3.59
CA ILE A 603 36.69 -6.25 -2.74
C ILE A 603 37.87 -7.21 -2.53
N LEU A 604 37.61 -8.48 -2.17
CA LEU A 604 38.67 -9.48 -1.97
C LEU A 604 39.45 -9.76 -3.27
N SER A 605 38.77 -9.84 -4.42
CA SER A 605 39.42 -10.07 -5.71
C SER A 605 40.35 -8.92 -6.09
N GLY A 606 39.87 -7.68 -6.00
CA GLY A 606 40.69 -6.48 -6.22
C GLY A 606 41.87 -6.36 -5.23
N CYS A 607 41.67 -6.68 -3.95
CA CYS A 607 42.75 -6.76 -2.96
C CYS A 607 43.77 -7.88 -3.25
N MET A 608 43.39 -8.94 -3.97
CA MET A 608 44.29 -10.00 -4.45
C MET A 608 44.91 -9.68 -5.84
N GLY A 609 44.77 -8.45 -6.32
CA GLY A 609 45.34 -8.01 -7.60
C GLY A 609 44.58 -8.53 -8.82
N SER A 610 43.27 -8.76 -8.69
CA SER A 610 42.42 -9.34 -9.72
C SER A 610 41.14 -8.53 -10.00
N ILE A 611 40.40 -8.97 -11.02
CA ILE A 611 39.26 -8.33 -11.66
C ILE A 611 37.94 -8.56 -10.92
N GLN A 612 36.84 -8.02 -11.45
CA GLN A 612 35.49 -8.27 -10.96
C GLN A 612 35.11 -9.75 -11.04
N ASN A 613 34.09 -10.14 -10.27
CA ASN A 613 33.40 -11.40 -10.41
C ASN A 613 31.91 -11.29 -10.04
N TYR A 614 31.14 -12.19 -10.64
CA TYR A 614 29.69 -12.28 -10.53
C TYR A 614 29.29 -13.74 -10.32
N LEU A 615 28.09 -13.94 -9.79
CA LEU A 615 27.45 -15.24 -9.78
C LEU A 615 26.95 -15.50 -11.21
N VAL A 616 27.47 -16.54 -11.85
CA VAL A 616 27.16 -16.88 -13.25
C VAL A 616 26.01 -17.89 -13.25
N TYR A 617 24.84 -17.43 -13.72
CA TYR A 617 23.60 -18.22 -13.75
C TYR A 617 23.79 -19.55 -14.51
N ALA A 618 24.28 -19.46 -15.75
CA ALA A 618 24.54 -20.60 -16.62
C ALA A 618 25.39 -21.70 -15.96
N ASN A 619 26.62 -21.35 -15.56
CA ASN A 619 27.57 -22.29 -14.97
C ASN A 619 27.02 -22.89 -13.68
N THR A 620 26.32 -22.09 -12.86
CA THR A 620 25.65 -22.58 -11.64
C THR A 620 24.59 -23.63 -11.96
N ILE A 621 23.75 -23.43 -12.98
CA ILE A 621 22.71 -24.40 -13.37
C ILE A 621 23.35 -25.72 -13.84
N PHE A 622 24.40 -25.67 -14.68
CA PHE A 622 25.12 -26.87 -15.12
C PHE A 622 25.77 -27.61 -13.95
N PHE A 623 26.36 -26.89 -13.00
CA PHE A 623 26.99 -27.45 -11.81
C PHE A 623 25.99 -28.12 -10.87
N VAL A 624 24.91 -27.43 -10.51
CA VAL A 624 23.84 -27.97 -9.64
C VAL A 624 23.20 -29.21 -10.26
N ARG A 625 22.88 -29.19 -11.56
CA ARG A 625 22.30 -30.35 -12.28
C ARG A 625 23.24 -31.56 -12.32
N SER A 626 24.54 -31.31 -12.40
CA SER A 626 25.59 -32.34 -12.36
C SER A 626 25.77 -32.99 -10.98
N GLY A 627 25.08 -32.50 -9.94
CA GLY A 627 25.24 -32.95 -8.55
C GLY A 627 26.05 -32.01 -7.66
N GLY A 628 26.29 -30.78 -8.10
CA GLY A 628 26.94 -29.71 -7.34
C GLY A 628 26.00 -28.99 -6.36
N ASP A 629 24.99 -29.68 -5.80
CA ASP A 629 23.99 -29.09 -4.89
C ASP A 629 24.48 -28.92 -3.43
N ASN A 630 25.76 -29.21 -3.17
CA ASN A 630 26.40 -29.09 -1.86
C ASN A 630 27.59 -28.12 -1.88
N ARG A 631 27.73 -27.32 -0.81
CA ARG A 631 28.84 -26.35 -0.64
C ARG A 631 30.23 -26.99 -0.70
N LEU A 632 30.35 -28.27 -0.32
CA LEU A 632 31.59 -29.04 -0.46
C LEU A 632 32.05 -29.13 -1.91
N ALA A 633 31.14 -29.30 -2.87
CA ALA A 633 31.46 -29.31 -4.29
C ALA A 633 32.08 -27.98 -4.74
N GLY A 634 31.56 -26.85 -4.24
CA GLY A 634 32.11 -25.51 -4.51
C GLY A 634 33.54 -25.33 -3.99
N TYR A 635 33.84 -25.81 -2.78
CA TYR A 635 35.22 -25.78 -2.26
C TYR A 635 36.17 -26.71 -3.03
N ILE A 636 35.71 -27.90 -3.43
CA ILE A 636 36.51 -28.81 -4.26
C ILE A 636 36.72 -28.20 -5.67
N LEU A 637 35.73 -27.50 -6.23
CA LEU A 637 35.88 -26.75 -7.49
C LEU A 637 36.91 -25.63 -7.38
N ALA A 638 36.92 -24.86 -6.28
CA ALA A 638 37.94 -23.85 -6.04
C ALA A 638 39.35 -24.47 -5.95
N ALA A 639 39.50 -25.58 -5.21
CA ALA A 639 40.77 -26.31 -5.09
C ALA A 639 41.24 -26.94 -6.42
N ALA A 640 40.31 -27.47 -7.23
CA ALA A 640 40.60 -28.00 -8.56
C ALA A 640 41.01 -26.89 -9.55
N THR A 641 40.34 -25.74 -9.49
CA THR A 641 40.67 -24.55 -10.30
C THR A 641 42.06 -24.03 -9.95
N PHE A 642 42.40 -23.95 -8.65
CA PHE A 642 43.75 -23.66 -8.19
C PHE A 642 44.77 -24.70 -8.70
N GLY A 643 44.42 -26.00 -8.68
CA GLY A 643 45.26 -27.06 -9.22
C GLY A 643 45.57 -26.89 -10.71
N VAL A 644 44.58 -26.51 -11.53
CA VAL A 644 44.79 -26.19 -12.95
C VAL A 644 45.64 -24.93 -13.12
N MET A 645 45.43 -23.90 -12.29
CA MET A 645 46.28 -22.71 -12.28
C MET A 645 47.76 -23.05 -11.95
N MET A 646 48.04 -24.04 -11.10
CA MET A 646 49.41 -24.52 -10.85
C MET A 646 50.02 -25.26 -12.05
N ILE A 647 49.22 -26.04 -12.79
CA ILE A 647 49.62 -26.77 -14.01
C ILE A 647 49.84 -25.80 -15.20
N GLY A 648 49.24 -24.62 -15.12
CA GLY A 648 49.33 -23.56 -16.11
C GLY A 648 48.58 -23.87 -17.41
N PRO A 649 48.73 -23.04 -18.45
CA PRO A 649 47.92 -23.13 -19.66
C PRO A 649 48.16 -24.37 -20.55
N SER A 650 48.99 -25.32 -20.12
CA SER A 650 49.34 -26.53 -20.87
C SER A 650 48.15 -27.47 -21.09
N LEU A 651 47.27 -27.60 -20.09
CA LEU A 651 46.12 -28.51 -20.10
C LEU A 651 45.10 -28.20 -21.21
N ILE A 652 45.02 -26.93 -21.62
CA ILE A 652 44.15 -26.42 -22.70
C ILE A 652 44.47 -27.06 -24.05
N GLY A 653 45.74 -27.35 -24.33
CA GLY A 653 46.20 -27.92 -25.59
C GLY A 653 45.70 -29.34 -25.89
N PHE A 654 44.91 -29.91 -24.96
CA PHE A 654 44.27 -31.22 -25.01
C PHE A 654 42.72 -31.14 -25.02
N ILE A 655 42.13 -29.94 -25.15
CA ILE A 655 40.67 -29.75 -25.19
C ILE A 655 40.17 -29.68 -26.64
N PRO A 656 39.31 -30.62 -27.09
CA PRO A 656 38.66 -30.54 -28.40
C PRO A 656 37.57 -29.46 -28.40
N VAL A 657 37.58 -28.59 -29.41
CA VAL A 657 36.64 -27.45 -29.54
C VAL A 657 35.18 -27.94 -29.57
N MET A 658 34.93 -29.12 -30.15
CA MET A 658 33.59 -29.72 -30.19
C MET A 658 32.98 -30.01 -28.80
N MET A 659 33.79 -30.27 -27.76
CA MET A 659 33.25 -30.45 -26.39
C MET A 659 32.72 -29.11 -25.83
N VAL A 660 33.46 -28.03 -26.10
CA VAL A 660 33.11 -26.66 -25.72
C VAL A 660 31.88 -26.18 -26.49
N GLY A 661 31.85 -26.32 -27.81
CA GLY A 661 30.72 -25.94 -28.64
C GLY A 661 29.42 -26.65 -28.24
N THR A 662 29.51 -27.94 -27.87
CA THR A 662 28.35 -28.71 -27.38
C THR A 662 27.76 -28.12 -26.10
N LEU A 663 28.59 -27.71 -25.14
CA LEU A 663 28.13 -27.07 -23.89
C LEU A 663 27.43 -25.74 -24.16
N ILE A 664 28.05 -24.89 -24.98
CA ILE A 664 27.53 -23.55 -25.31
C ILE A 664 26.18 -23.66 -26.03
N PHE A 665 26.05 -24.56 -27.02
CA PHE A 665 24.79 -24.75 -27.74
C PHE A 665 23.67 -25.36 -26.86
N ASP A 666 23.97 -26.36 -26.03
CA ASP A 666 22.98 -27.02 -25.15
C ASP A 666 22.36 -26.02 -24.15
N LEU A 667 23.22 -25.21 -23.51
CA LEU A 667 22.82 -24.09 -22.66
C LEU A 667 21.99 -23.05 -23.43
N GLY A 668 22.45 -22.62 -24.61
CA GLY A 668 21.76 -21.62 -25.43
C GLY A 668 20.35 -22.06 -25.84
N PHE A 669 20.19 -23.34 -26.23
CA PHE A 669 18.89 -23.94 -26.52
C PHE A 669 17.96 -23.98 -25.29
N GLU A 670 18.50 -24.30 -24.11
CA GLU A 670 17.70 -24.32 -22.88
C GLU A 670 17.19 -22.94 -22.50
N LEU A 671 18.07 -21.94 -22.43
CA LEU A 671 17.66 -20.58 -22.04
C LEU A 671 16.66 -19.98 -23.03
N LEU A 672 16.81 -20.26 -24.33
CA LEU A 672 15.86 -19.85 -25.36
C LEU A 672 14.50 -20.57 -25.22
N LEU A 673 14.49 -21.87 -24.87
CA LEU A 673 13.26 -22.61 -24.59
C LEU A 673 12.56 -22.09 -23.33
N GLU A 674 13.32 -21.85 -22.26
CA GLU A 674 12.83 -21.32 -20.97
C GLU A 674 12.20 -19.93 -21.14
N ALA A 675 12.83 -19.07 -21.95
CA ALA A 675 12.38 -17.70 -22.17
C ALA A 675 11.20 -17.58 -23.16
N ILE A 676 11.26 -18.28 -24.30
CA ILE A 676 10.29 -18.10 -25.39
C ILE A 676 9.16 -19.13 -25.30
N TRP A 677 9.48 -20.42 -25.16
CA TRP A 677 8.48 -21.47 -25.41
C TRP A 677 7.62 -21.82 -24.18
N LEU A 678 8.22 -21.83 -22.99
CA LEU A 678 7.51 -22.12 -21.74
C LEU A 678 6.57 -20.98 -21.27
N PRO A 679 6.92 -19.69 -21.37
CA PRO A 679 6.10 -18.60 -20.81
C PRO A 679 4.93 -18.16 -21.69
N ARG A 680 4.89 -18.57 -22.97
CA ARG A 680 3.89 -18.15 -23.98
C ARG A 680 2.41 -18.43 -23.64
N LYS A 681 2.14 -19.25 -22.62
CA LYS A 681 0.79 -19.50 -22.07
C LYS A 681 0.57 -18.93 -20.66
N LYS A 682 1.60 -18.35 -20.04
CA LYS A 682 1.58 -17.76 -18.69
C LYS A 682 1.56 -16.24 -18.71
N LEU A 683 2.20 -15.62 -19.70
CA LEU A 683 2.27 -14.16 -19.87
C LEU A 683 1.07 -13.62 -20.67
N LYS A 684 0.70 -12.36 -20.43
CA LYS A 684 -0.23 -11.63 -21.31
C LYS A 684 0.41 -11.42 -22.69
N VAL A 685 -0.39 -11.21 -23.74
CA VAL A 685 0.10 -10.99 -25.12
C VAL A 685 1.11 -9.83 -25.20
N ALA A 686 0.86 -8.72 -24.50
CA ALA A 686 1.79 -7.59 -24.46
C ALA A 686 3.12 -7.92 -23.76
N GLU A 687 3.06 -8.65 -22.63
CA GLU A 687 4.24 -9.07 -21.85
C GLU A 687 5.08 -10.08 -22.66
N TYR A 688 4.43 -11.01 -23.35
CA TYR A 688 5.09 -11.93 -24.28
C TYR A 688 5.73 -11.20 -25.47
N LEU A 689 5.06 -10.19 -26.04
CA LEU A 689 5.63 -9.37 -27.11
C LEU A 689 6.87 -8.61 -26.61
N THR A 690 6.86 -8.08 -25.38
CA THR A 690 8.07 -7.46 -24.80
C THR A 690 9.23 -8.45 -24.61
N VAL A 691 8.98 -9.71 -24.24
CA VAL A 691 10.02 -10.76 -24.22
C VAL A 691 10.66 -10.91 -25.60
N ILE A 692 9.87 -11.09 -26.65
CA ILE A 692 10.38 -11.29 -28.02
C ILE A 692 11.18 -10.06 -28.51
N VAL A 693 10.72 -8.84 -28.22
CA VAL A 693 11.45 -7.62 -28.58
C VAL A 693 12.78 -7.52 -27.84
N ILE A 694 12.83 -7.86 -26.55
CA ILE A 694 14.10 -7.87 -25.78
C ILE A 694 15.08 -8.87 -26.39
N VAL A 695 14.67 -10.12 -26.65
CA VAL A 695 15.55 -11.14 -27.26
C VAL A 695 16.08 -10.68 -28.63
N LEU A 696 15.22 -10.10 -29.47
CA LEU A 696 15.59 -9.63 -30.80
C LEU A 696 16.54 -8.43 -30.75
N VAL A 697 16.33 -7.47 -29.85
CA VAL A 697 17.21 -6.30 -29.71
C VAL A 697 18.56 -6.70 -29.10
N MET A 698 18.57 -7.58 -28.08
CA MET A 698 19.81 -8.14 -27.52
C MET A 698 20.60 -8.94 -28.56
N GLY A 699 19.91 -9.64 -29.45
CA GLY A 699 20.53 -10.46 -30.49
C GLY A 699 21.03 -9.69 -31.71
N ILE A 700 20.52 -8.49 -32.00
CA ILE A 700 20.93 -7.68 -33.17
C ILE A 700 21.90 -6.56 -32.78
N HIS A 701 21.79 -6.02 -31.56
CA HIS A 701 22.65 -4.97 -31.03
C HIS A 701 23.53 -5.50 -29.90
N ASP A 702 23.13 -5.26 -28.65
CA ASP A 702 23.84 -5.72 -27.47
C ASP A 702 22.89 -5.86 -26.26
N PHE A 703 23.44 -6.44 -25.18
CA PHE A 703 22.76 -6.66 -23.90
C PHE A 703 22.23 -5.36 -23.26
N VAL A 704 22.96 -4.25 -23.37
CA VAL A 704 22.64 -2.95 -22.73
C VAL A 704 21.45 -2.29 -23.42
N VAL A 705 21.46 -2.20 -24.75
CA VAL A 705 20.37 -1.65 -25.56
C VAL A 705 19.10 -2.50 -25.38
N GLY A 706 19.24 -3.82 -25.34
CA GLY A 706 18.13 -4.74 -25.10
C GLY A 706 17.46 -4.55 -23.74
N ILE A 707 18.23 -4.40 -22.66
CA ILE A 707 17.70 -4.07 -21.33
C ILE A 707 17.06 -2.68 -21.31
N GLY A 708 17.70 -1.67 -21.93
CA GLY A 708 17.15 -0.31 -22.03
C GLY A 708 15.77 -0.28 -22.69
N VAL A 709 15.61 -0.99 -23.82
CA VAL A 709 14.32 -1.16 -24.50
C VAL A 709 13.32 -1.94 -23.64
N GLY A 710 13.75 -3.01 -22.96
CA GLY A 710 12.90 -3.79 -22.06
C GLY A 710 12.33 -2.97 -20.91
N ILE A 711 13.16 -2.16 -20.26
CA ILE A 711 12.77 -1.24 -19.18
C ILE A 711 11.82 -0.15 -19.70
N LEU A 712 12.11 0.45 -20.86
CA LEU A 712 11.24 1.46 -21.47
C LEU A 712 9.85 0.91 -21.80
N LEU A 713 9.77 -0.26 -22.45
CA LEU A 713 8.51 -0.91 -22.80
C LEU A 713 7.72 -1.33 -21.55
N ALA A 714 8.40 -1.75 -20.48
CA ALA A 714 7.76 -2.07 -19.22
C ALA A 714 7.18 -0.83 -18.52
N PHE A 715 7.88 0.32 -18.53
CA PHE A 715 7.34 1.58 -18.02
C PHE A 715 6.08 2.02 -18.81
N VAL A 716 6.12 1.96 -20.13
CA VAL A 716 4.95 2.26 -21.00
C VAL A 716 3.79 1.29 -20.70
N SER A 717 4.07 0.00 -20.58
CA SER A 717 3.08 -1.04 -20.23
C SER A 717 2.45 -0.82 -18.85
N LEU A 718 3.24 -0.41 -17.85
CA LEU A 718 2.76 -0.09 -16.51
C LEU A 718 1.87 1.16 -16.50
N ILE A 719 2.27 2.22 -17.21
CA ILE A 719 1.48 3.46 -17.35
C ILE A 719 0.13 3.14 -18.00
N ILE A 720 0.11 2.41 -19.12
CA ILE A 720 -1.12 2.05 -19.84
C ILE A 720 -2.02 1.13 -19.00
N GLN A 721 -1.47 0.18 -18.23
CA GLN A 721 -2.26 -0.69 -17.37
C GLN A 721 -2.86 0.08 -16.17
N THR A 722 -2.10 0.98 -15.55
CA THR A 722 -2.57 1.73 -14.37
C THR A 722 -3.59 2.82 -14.74
N SER A 723 -3.38 3.51 -15.87
CA SER A 723 -4.27 4.58 -16.37
C SER A 723 -5.63 4.08 -16.88
N ARG A 724 -5.84 2.76 -17.01
CA ARG A 724 -7.11 2.16 -17.46
C ARG A 724 -8.05 1.75 -16.32
N VAL A 725 -7.61 1.86 -15.07
CA VAL A 725 -8.45 1.56 -13.90
C VAL A 725 -9.16 2.85 -13.49
N SER A 726 -10.46 2.94 -13.74
CA SER A 726 -11.27 4.07 -13.28
C SER A 726 -11.25 4.17 -11.76
N ALA A 727 -11.09 5.39 -11.23
CA ALA A 727 -11.27 5.66 -9.80
C ALA A 727 -12.76 5.69 -9.38
N VAL A 728 -13.69 5.79 -10.34
CA VAL A 728 -15.14 5.77 -10.07
C VAL A 728 -15.58 4.35 -9.76
N ARG A 729 -15.92 4.11 -8.49
CA ARG A 729 -16.41 2.81 -7.99
C ARG A 729 -17.87 2.55 -8.35
N GLY A 730 -18.66 3.62 -8.38
CA GLY A 730 -20.07 3.61 -8.74
C GLY A 730 -20.66 5.02 -8.69
N SER A 731 -21.83 5.20 -9.30
CA SER A 731 -22.59 6.44 -9.18
C SER A 731 -24.08 6.16 -8.99
N TYR A 732 -24.72 7.04 -8.24
CA TYR A 732 -26.09 6.89 -7.75
C TYR A 732 -26.84 8.23 -7.83
N ASP A 733 -28.15 8.15 -7.70
CA ASP A 733 -29.11 9.24 -7.86
C ASP A 733 -29.93 9.33 -6.58
N GLY A 734 -30.26 10.54 -6.11
CA GLY A 734 -31.02 10.73 -4.86
C GLY A 734 -32.47 10.23 -4.91
N GLY A 735 -33.00 9.90 -6.09
CA GLY A 735 -34.24 9.12 -6.23
C GLY A 735 -34.07 7.62 -5.94
N VAL A 736 -32.83 7.14 -5.76
CA VAL A 736 -32.49 5.79 -5.30
C VAL A 736 -32.03 5.83 -3.85
N VAL A 737 -31.13 6.76 -3.49
CA VAL A 737 -30.50 6.83 -2.16
C VAL A 737 -30.98 8.06 -1.39
N SER A 738 -31.65 7.82 -0.26
CA SER A 738 -32.02 8.83 0.74
C SER A 738 -31.12 8.70 1.98
N SER A 739 -31.09 9.75 2.83
CA SER A 739 -30.46 9.64 4.15
C SER A 739 -31.30 8.80 5.13
N THR A 740 -30.66 8.36 6.21
CA THR A 740 -31.24 7.58 7.30
C THR A 740 -32.11 8.40 8.28
N VAL A 741 -32.57 9.58 7.87
CA VAL A 741 -33.44 10.42 8.69
C VAL A 741 -34.91 10.06 8.44
N ARG A 742 -35.60 9.54 9.47
CA ARG A 742 -37.06 9.40 9.42
C ARG A 742 -37.67 10.80 9.29
N ARG A 743 -38.59 10.97 8.35
CA ARG A 743 -39.24 12.24 8.04
C ARG A 743 -40.76 12.08 7.94
N ASN A 744 -41.49 13.17 8.06
CA ASN A 744 -42.95 13.16 7.90
C ASN A 744 -43.33 12.75 6.46
N PRO A 745 -44.45 12.02 6.23
CA PRO A 745 -44.86 11.61 4.89
C PRO A 745 -44.91 12.74 3.84
N SER A 746 -45.26 13.97 4.23
CA SER A 746 -45.24 15.14 3.34
C SER A 746 -43.83 15.51 2.86
N GLN A 747 -42.85 15.54 3.77
CA GLN A 747 -41.43 15.76 3.47
C GLN A 747 -40.88 14.64 2.58
N HIS A 748 -41.21 13.38 2.89
CA HIS A 748 -40.75 12.22 2.14
C HIS A 748 -41.32 12.19 0.72
N HIS A 749 -42.62 12.50 0.54
CA HIS A 749 -43.23 12.59 -0.78
C HIS A 749 -42.56 13.66 -1.66
N TYR A 750 -42.30 14.85 -1.11
CA TYR A 750 -41.56 15.90 -1.82
C TYR A 750 -40.15 15.45 -2.22
N LEU A 751 -39.38 14.89 -1.27
CA LEU A 751 -38.02 14.42 -1.53
C LEU A 751 -37.97 13.32 -2.60
N ASN A 752 -38.95 12.42 -2.65
CA ASN A 752 -39.05 11.40 -3.71
C ASN A 752 -39.27 11.99 -5.10
N GLN A 753 -39.92 13.17 -5.22
CA GLN A 753 -40.04 13.90 -6.49
C GLN A 753 -38.74 14.63 -6.86
N VAL A 754 -38.12 15.34 -5.91
CA VAL A 754 -36.97 16.22 -6.19
C VAL A 754 -35.59 15.56 -6.07
N GLY A 755 -35.50 14.35 -5.50
CA GLY A 755 -34.25 13.65 -5.18
C GLY A 755 -33.32 13.39 -6.37
N GLN A 756 -33.86 13.32 -7.60
CA GLN A 756 -33.07 13.21 -8.84
C GLN A 756 -32.18 14.44 -9.12
N GLN A 757 -32.27 15.48 -8.30
CA GLN A 757 -31.36 16.63 -8.33
C GLN A 757 -30.11 16.43 -7.44
N ILE A 758 -30.00 15.34 -6.70
CA ILE A 758 -28.78 14.93 -6.00
C ILE A 758 -28.10 13.83 -6.81
N TYR A 759 -26.84 14.05 -7.19
CA TYR A 759 -26.00 13.02 -7.80
C TYR A 759 -24.87 12.62 -6.85
N ILE A 760 -24.59 11.32 -6.77
CA ILE A 760 -23.58 10.75 -5.88
C ILE A 760 -22.56 10.00 -6.75
N MET A 761 -21.27 10.23 -6.55
CA MET A 761 -20.21 9.47 -7.20
C MET A 761 -19.20 8.98 -6.16
N LYS A 762 -19.06 7.66 -6.04
CA LYS A 762 -18.08 7.03 -5.15
C LYS A 762 -16.72 6.90 -5.83
N LEU A 763 -15.68 7.36 -5.14
CA LEU A 763 -14.29 7.24 -5.57
C LEU A 763 -13.52 6.23 -4.71
N THR A 764 -12.52 5.57 -5.28
CA THR A 764 -11.74 4.53 -4.59
C THR A 764 -10.29 4.47 -5.04
N GLY A 765 -9.40 4.02 -4.15
CA GLY A 765 -7.99 3.79 -4.42
C GLY A 765 -7.11 5.01 -4.11
N TYR A 766 -6.06 5.24 -4.90
CA TYR A 766 -5.22 6.42 -4.81
C TYR A 766 -5.48 7.31 -6.04
N LEU A 767 -5.81 8.58 -5.83
CA LEU A 767 -6.12 9.51 -6.91
C LEU A 767 -4.83 10.13 -7.45
N PHE A 768 -4.52 9.88 -8.72
CA PHE A 768 -3.35 10.48 -9.36
C PHE A 768 -3.71 10.95 -10.77
N PHE A 769 -2.81 11.68 -11.42
CA PHE A 769 -2.99 12.19 -12.79
C PHE A 769 -3.68 11.20 -13.76
N GLY A 770 -3.29 9.92 -13.75
CA GLY A 770 -3.81 8.91 -14.68
C GLY A 770 -5.19 8.34 -14.34
N THR A 771 -5.75 8.61 -13.16
CA THR A 771 -7.10 8.15 -12.76
C THR A 771 -8.08 9.30 -12.56
N ILE A 772 -7.61 10.49 -12.18
CA ILE A 772 -8.49 11.64 -11.95
C ILE A 772 -9.11 12.17 -13.25
N VAL A 773 -8.44 11.98 -14.41
CA VAL A 773 -8.98 12.32 -15.74
C VAL A 773 -10.30 11.60 -15.99
N SER A 774 -10.44 10.31 -15.63
CA SER A 774 -11.73 9.61 -15.81
C SER A 774 -12.82 10.16 -14.89
N VAL A 775 -12.48 10.78 -13.77
CA VAL A 775 -13.45 11.46 -12.89
C VAL A 775 -13.88 12.79 -13.51
N GLU A 776 -12.94 13.59 -14.01
CA GLU A 776 -13.23 14.86 -14.69
C GLU A 776 -14.04 14.65 -15.99
N GLU A 777 -13.73 13.62 -16.78
CA GLU A 777 -14.49 13.24 -17.97
C GLU A 777 -15.94 12.85 -17.64
N ASN A 778 -16.15 12.02 -16.61
CA ASN A 778 -17.50 11.65 -16.16
C ASN A 778 -18.28 12.87 -15.65
N ILE A 779 -17.65 13.75 -14.86
CA ILE A 779 -18.31 14.97 -14.37
C ILE A 779 -18.63 15.93 -15.53
N ARG A 780 -17.73 16.10 -16.50
CA ARG A 780 -18.00 16.91 -17.70
C ARG A 780 -19.17 16.34 -18.51
N ALA A 781 -19.22 15.03 -18.72
CA ALA A 781 -20.33 14.36 -19.41
C ALA A 781 -21.70 14.50 -18.70
N LEU A 782 -21.71 14.69 -17.37
CA LEU A 782 -22.92 15.02 -16.59
C LEU A 782 -23.31 16.50 -16.70
N LEU A 783 -22.34 17.39 -16.94
CA LEU A 783 -22.54 18.84 -17.08
C LEU A 783 -22.80 19.30 -18.52
N ASP A 784 -22.54 18.45 -19.51
CA ASP A 784 -22.84 18.66 -20.93
C ASP A 784 -24.32 19.02 -21.15
N ASP A 785 -24.57 20.06 -21.95
CA ASP A 785 -25.88 20.73 -22.02
C ASP A 785 -27.05 19.79 -22.36
N HIS A 786 -26.81 18.74 -23.17
CA HIS A 786 -27.83 17.77 -23.55
C HIS A 786 -28.16 16.75 -22.44
N ALA A 787 -27.19 16.39 -21.60
CA ALA A 787 -27.41 15.53 -20.43
C ALA A 787 -28.02 16.33 -19.29
N PHE A 788 -27.45 17.51 -19.02
CA PHE A 788 -27.89 18.48 -18.02
C PHE A 788 -29.35 18.92 -18.22
N SER A 789 -29.79 19.11 -19.48
CA SER A 789 -31.19 19.44 -19.80
C SER A 789 -32.18 18.30 -19.55
N LYS A 790 -31.70 17.04 -19.45
CA LYS A 790 -32.53 15.86 -19.16
C LYS A 790 -32.53 15.49 -17.67
N LYS A 791 -31.41 15.70 -16.96
CA LYS A 791 -31.27 15.51 -15.51
C LYS A 791 -30.50 16.69 -14.89
N PRO A 792 -31.20 17.77 -14.48
CA PRO A 792 -30.53 18.98 -14.03
C PRO A 792 -30.15 18.90 -12.53
N ILE A 793 -29.00 18.32 -12.23
CA ILE A 793 -28.50 18.03 -10.86
C ILE A 793 -28.12 19.26 -9.99
N LYS A 794 -28.96 19.67 -9.01
CA LYS A 794 -28.64 20.79 -8.07
C LYS A 794 -27.39 20.52 -7.21
N PHE A 795 -27.13 19.26 -6.84
CA PHE A 795 -26.01 18.87 -5.98
C PHE A 795 -25.16 17.75 -6.61
N LEU A 796 -23.84 17.82 -6.41
CA LEU A 796 -22.92 16.71 -6.64
C LEU A 796 -22.18 16.37 -5.34
N ILE A 797 -22.40 15.15 -4.85
CA ILE A 797 -21.67 14.56 -3.72
C ILE A 797 -20.58 13.65 -4.30
N LEU A 798 -19.31 13.95 -4.01
CA LEU A 798 -18.21 13.01 -4.23
C LEU A 798 -17.86 12.34 -2.91
N ASP A 799 -17.98 11.00 -2.87
CA ASP A 799 -17.66 10.20 -1.69
C ASP A 799 -16.24 9.65 -1.78
N LEU A 800 -15.40 10.12 -0.85
CA LEU A 800 -13.96 9.88 -0.77
C LEU A 800 -13.59 8.89 0.35
N TRP A 801 -14.56 8.28 1.03
CA TRP A 801 -14.34 7.34 2.14
C TRP A 801 -13.41 6.16 1.80
N HIS A 802 -13.34 5.76 0.53
CA HIS A 802 -12.43 4.71 0.04
C HIS A 802 -11.20 5.24 -0.73
N VAL A 803 -10.89 6.53 -0.61
CA VAL A 803 -9.70 7.16 -1.20
C VAL A 803 -8.58 7.24 -0.15
N THR A 804 -7.46 6.59 -0.47
CA THR A 804 -6.27 6.49 0.38
C THR A 804 -5.40 7.75 0.38
N GLY A 805 -5.43 8.52 -0.71
CA GLY A 805 -4.61 9.71 -0.90
C GLY A 805 -4.76 10.30 -2.30
N LEU A 806 -4.10 11.44 -2.53
CA LEU A 806 -4.06 12.11 -3.83
C LEU A 806 -2.67 12.70 -4.15
N ASP A 807 -2.33 12.79 -5.44
CA ASP A 807 -1.21 13.60 -5.93
C ASP A 807 -1.63 15.07 -6.22
N TYR A 808 -0.64 15.95 -6.41
CA TYR A 808 -0.90 17.37 -6.68
C TYR A 808 -1.79 17.58 -7.92
N SER A 809 -1.58 16.80 -8.99
CA SER A 809 -2.36 16.89 -10.23
C SER A 809 -3.82 16.48 -10.04
N ALA A 810 -4.10 15.51 -9.16
CA ALA A 810 -5.47 15.17 -8.76
C ALA A 810 -6.12 16.30 -7.94
N GLY A 811 -5.37 16.96 -7.06
CA GLY A 811 -5.84 18.18 -6.38
C GLY A 811 -6.18 19.32 -7.36
N GLU A 812 -5.35 19.54 -8.38
CA GLU A 812 -5.60 20.56 -9.41
C GLU A 812 -6.80 20.21 -10.30
N ALA A 813 -7.03 18.93 -10.58
CA ALA A 813 -8.24 18.46 -11.24
C ALA A 813 -9.49 18.67 -10.35
N PHE A 814 -9.41 18.49 -9.03
CA PHE A 814 -10.52 18.88 -8.13
C PHE A 814 -10.82 20.38 -8.18
N ASN A 815 -9.81 21.25 -8.28
CA ASN A 815 -10.02 22.69 -8.50
C ASN A 815 -10.74 22.96 -9.84
N THR A 816 -10.42 22.20 -10.89
CA THR A 816 -11.10 22.28 -12.20
C THR A 816 -12.54 21.80 -12.12
N ILE A 817 -12.80 20.68 -11.43
CA ILE A 817 -14.14 20.15 -11.15
C ILE A 817 -14.97 21.21 -10.39
N SER A 818 -14.43 21.81 -9.32
CA SER A 818 -15.10 22.85 -8.53
C SER A 818 -15.52 24.03 -9.41
N ARG A 819 -14.62 24.56 -10.25
CA ARG A 819 -14.93 25.64 -11.22
C ARG A 819 -15.96 25.25 -12.29
N LEU A 820 -16.03 23.98 -12.69
CA LEU A 820 -17.02 23.49 -13.66
C LEU A 820 -18.43 23.41 -13.06
N LEU A 821 -18.51 23.03 -11.78
CA LEU A 821 -19.76 22.93 -11.01
C LEU A 821 -20.33 24.31 -10.67
N ASP A 822 -19.48 25.21 -10.16
CA ASP A 822 -19.81 26.61 -9.87
C ASP A 822 -20.40 27.33 -11.09
N LYS A 823 -19.72 27.27 -12.24
CA LYS A 823 -20.19 27.82 -13.53
C LYS A 823 -21.56 27.28 -13.99
N LYS A 824 -22.01 26.15 -13.44
CA LYS A 824 -23.30 25.49 -13.74
C LYS A 824 -24.30 25.59 -12.57
N GLY A 825 -24.00 26.35 -11.52
CA GLY A 825 -24.83 26.47 -10.32
C GLY A 825 -25.11 25.13 -9.66
N VAL A 826 -24.10 24.24 -9.61
CA VAL A 826 -24.16 22.94 -8.92
C VAL A 826 -23.40 23.05 -7.62
N LEU A 827 -24.06 22.79 -6.50
CA LEU A 827 -23.42 22.80 -5.19
C LEU A 827 -22.54 21.55 -5.03
N PHE A 828 -21.27 21.78 -4.70
CA PHE A 828 -20.25 20.74 -4.60
C PHE A 828 -20.07 20.31 -3.13
N VAL A 829 -20.22 19.01 -2.88
CA VAL A 829 -20.14 18.40 -1.54
C VAL A 829 -19.12 17.26 -1.56
N LEU A 830 -18.27 17.21 -0.53
CA LEU A 830 -17.32 16.12 -0.29
C LEU A 830 -17.77 15.31 0.93
N SER A 831 -17.88 13.99 0.75
CA SER A 831 -18.14 12.99 1.78
C SER A 831 -16.86 12.20 2.07
N GLY A 832 -16.68 11.72 3.31
CA GLY A 832 -15.52 10.91 3.69
C GLY A 832 -14.24 11.72 3.88
N VAL A 833 -14.35 13.05 4.06
CA VAL A 833 -13.22 13.94 4.30
C VAL A 833 -13.46 14.76 5.56
N ASP A 834 -12.71 14.42 6.61
CA ASP A 834 -12.46 15.36 7.70
C ASP A 834 -11.39 16.39 7.28
N ALA A 835 -11.52 17.63 7.75
CA ALA A 835 -10.63 18.73 7.40
C ALA A 835 -9.20 18.55 7.93
N GLU A 836 -9.02 17.89 9.08
CA GLU A 836 -7.71 17.59 9.69
C GLU A 836 -7.12 16.24 9.19
N SER A 837 -7.90 15.46 8.44
CA SER A 837 -7.38 14.28 7.74
C SER A 837 -6.24 14.65 6.78
N GLN A 838 -5.36 13.69 6.48
CA GLN A 838 -4.28 13.90 5.51
C GLN A 838 -4.83 14.21 4.10
N LEU A 839 -6.00 13.68 3.76
CA LEU A 839 -6.68 13.94 2.49
C LEU A 839 -7.25 15.37 2.45
N GLY A 840 -7.96 15.80 3.50
CA GLY A 840 -8.51 17.15 3.64
C GLY A 840 -7.44 18.24 3.60
N ARG A 841 -6.35 18.04 4.35
CA ARG A 841 -5.20 18.96 4.33
C ARG A 841 -4.51 19.02 2.97
N ASN A 842 -4.42 17.92 2.23
CA ASN A 842 -3.90 17.94 0.85
C ASN A 842 -4.83 18.70 -0.11
N LEU A 843 -6.16 18.52 -0.01
CA LEU A 843 -7.15 19.26 -0.82
C LEU A 843 -7.09 20.77 -0.52
N ARG A 844 -7.02 21.17 0.76
CA ARG A 844 -6.88 22.57 1.18
C ARG A 844 -5.52 23.17 0.74
N ALA A 845 -4.43 22.41 0.82
CA ALA A 845 -3.10 22.86 0.36
C ALA A 845 -3.03 23.14 -1.16
N VAL A 846 -3.85 22.46 -1.97
CA VAL A 846 -3.99 22.73 -3.42
C VAL A 846 -5.04 23.82 -3.70
N GLY A 847 -5.77 24.31 -2.69
CA GLY A 847 -6.68 25.45 -2.79
C GLY A 847 -8.09 25.10 -3.27
N LEU A 848 -8.61 23.92 -2.88
CA LEU A 848 -9.99 23.55 -3.20
C LEU A 848 -11.05 24.38 -2.46
N ASP A 849 -10.62 25.06 -1.39
CA ASP A 849 -11.41 25.85 -0.45
C ASP A 849 -10.76 27.26 -0.36
N ASN A 850 -10.84 28.00 -1.48
CA ASN A 850 -10.44 29.41 -1.59
C ASN A 850 -11.70 30.28 -1.55
N ASP A 851 -11.60 31.50 -1.01
CA ASP A 851 -12.65 32.52 -0.70
C ASP A 851 -13.68 32.90 -1.80
N LYS A 852 -13.74 32.19 -2.94
CA LYS A 852 -14.60 32.47 -4.08
C LYS A 852 -15.54 31.32 -4.45
N ILE A 853 -15.30 30.09 -3.99
CA ILE A 853 -16.16 28.93 -4.28
C ILE A 853 -16.23 28.07 -3.01
N GLU A 854 -17.39 28.05 -2.34
CA GLU A 854 -17.61 27.20 -1.17
C GLU A 854 -17.66 25.71 -1.59
N VAL A 855 -16.86 24.85 -0.94
CA VAL A 855 -16.92 23.39 -1.11
C VAL A 855 -17.25 22.75 0.24
N ASN A 856 -18.45 22.17 0.35
CA ASN A 856 -18.92 21.62 1.62
C ASN A 856 -18.25 20.28 1.96
N MET A 857 -17.33 20.28 2.92
CA MET A 857 -16.73 19.07 3.48
C MET A 857 -17.57 18.54 4.65
N LEU A 858 -17.96 17.27 4.57
CA LEU A 858 -18.76 16.55 5.56
C LEU A 858 -18.16 15.16 5.83
N PRO A 859 -18.24 14.66 7.08
CA PRO A 859 -17.52 13.46 7.48
C PRO A 859 -18.06 12.20 6.80
N ASN A 860 -19.39 12.04 6.72
CA ASN A 860 -20.05 10.82 6.26
C ASN A 860 -21.07 11.09 5.13
N LEU A 861 -21.26 10.11 4.25
CA LEU A 861 -22.23 10.18 3.14
C LEU A 861 -23.66 10.47 3.61
N ASN A 862 -24.08 9.93 4.77
CA ASN A 862 -25.37 10.25 5.36
C ASN A 862 -25.53 11.76 5.65
N SER A 863 -24.51 12.41 6.19
CA SER A 863 -24.54 13.84 6.52
C SER A 863 -24.56 14.71 5.27
N ALA A 864 -23.87 14.27 4.20
CA ALA A 864 -23.96 14.91 2.88
C ALA A 864 -25.38 14.82 2.29
N LEU A 865 -26.00 13.64 2.33
CA LEU A 865 -27.39 13.45 1.89
C LEU A 865 -28.38 14.26 2.73
N GLU A 866 -28.27 14.20 4.06
CA GLU A 866 -29.12 14.95 4.98
C GLU A 866 -29.03 16.46 4.74
N GLY A 867 -27.83 17.00 4.52
CA GLY A 867 -27.62 18.40 4.16
C GLY A 867 -28.28 18.78 2.83
N CYS A 868 -28.09 17.99 1.78
CA CYS A 868 -28.72 18.22 0.48
C CYS A 868 -30.26 18.11 0.54
N GLU A 869 -30.81 17.15 1.29
CA GLU A 869 -32.25 16.98 1.50
C GLU A 869 -32.84 18.15 2.30
N ASN A 870 -32.15 18.66 3.32
CA ASN A 870 -32.59 19.82 4.08
C ASN A 870 -32.62 21.09 3.23
N GLU A 871 -31.62 21.30 2.36
CA GLU A 871 -31.58 22.38 1.36
C GLU A 871 -32.61 22.23 0.23
N LEU A 872 -33.23 21.06 0.07
CA LEU A 872 -34.43 20.88 -0.74
C LEU A 872 -35.67 21.27 0.08
N LEU A 873 -35.81 20.75 1.30
CA LEU A 873 -36.95 21.01 2.19
C LEU A 873 -37.14 22.49 2.55
N LYS A 874 -36.07 23.29 2.66
CA LYS A 874 -36.17 24.76 2.83
C LYS A 874 -37.04 25.41 1.74
N THR A 875 -36.97 24.92 0.50
CA THR A 875 -37.80 25.39 -0.63
C THR A 875 -39.30 25.10 -0.41
N LEU A 876 -39.62 23.92 0.12
CA LEU A 876 -41.01 23.54 0.43
C LEU A 876 -41.59 24.40 1.55
N TYR A 877 -40.82 24.66 2.61
CA TYR A 877 -41.30 25.46 3.74
C TYR A 877 -41.46 26.95 3.42
N ALA A 878 -40.54 27.54 2.64
CA ALA A 878 -40.71 28.91 2.14
C ALA A 878 -42.04 29.04 1.37
N ARG A 879 -42.31 28.11 0.44
CA ARG A 879 -43.56 28.11 -0.35
C ARG A 879 -44.81 27.85 0.51
N GLN A 880 -44.69 27.07 1.59
CA GLN A 880 -45.77 26.88 2.57
C GLN A 880 -46.06 28.16 3.36
N GLU A 881 -45.05 28.92 3.78
CA GLU A 881 -45.23 30.17 4.52
C GLU A 881 -45.78 31.31 3.64
N GLU A 882 -45.40 31.37 2.37
CA GLU A 882 -46.03 32.26 1.37
C GLU A 882 -47.55 31.98 1.24
N LEU A 883 -47.94 30.71 1.07
CA LEU A 883 -49.34 30.30 0.96
C LEU A 883 -50.14 30.58 2.24
N ASN A 884 -49.53 30.40 3.41
CA ASN A 884 -50.13 30.74 4.71
C ASN A 884 -50.28 32.27 4.88
N SER A 885 -49.31 33.05 4.44
CA SER A 885 -49.33 34.52 4.50
C SER A 885 -50.40 35.11 3.59
N ALA A 886 -50.51 34.60 2.34
CA ALA A 886 -51.59 34.98 1.43
C ALA A 886 -52.98 34.67 2.00
N LYS A 887 -53.15 33.52 2.69
CA LYS A 887 -54.42 33.18 3.36
C LYS A 887 -54.73 34.09 4.56
N ARG A 888 -53.72 34.52 5.33
CA ARG A 888 -53.91 35.47 6.45
C ARG A 888 -54.45 36.83 5.97
N ILE A 889 -53.89 37.34 4.86
CA ILE A 889 -54.33 38.60 4.23
C ILE A 889 -55.78 38.51 3.72
N ALA A 890 -56.28 37.32 3.41
CA ALA A 890 -57.64 37.09 2.89
C ALA A 890 -58.74 36.95 3.97
N THR A 891 -58.44 37.14 5.26
CA THR A 891 -59.45 37.05 6.34
C THR A 891 -60.08 38.41 6.67
N PRO A 892 -61.43 38.56 6.67
CA PRO A 892 -62.10 39.84 6.84
C PRO A 892 -62.28 40.22 8.32
N SER A 893 -61.31 40.92 8.91
CA SER A 893 -61.43 41.45 10.28
C SER A 893 -60.76 42.83 10.46
N LEU A 894 -61.61 43.87 10.45
CA LEU A 894 -61.35 45.30 10.73
C LEU A 894 -60.20 45.98 9.96
N ASP A 895 -60.57 46.95 9.13
CA ASP A 895 -59.65 47.93 8.55
C ASP A 895 -58.99 48.81 9.64
N VAL A 896 -57.71 48.58 9.88
CA VAL A 896 -56.80 49.58 10.47
C VAL A 896 -55.60 49.71 9.51
N PRO A 897 -55.38 50.86 8.87
CA PRO A 897 -54.32 51.01 7.88
C PRO A 897 -52.95 51.14 8.55
N ILE A 898 -52.36 50.00 8.92
CA ILE A 898 -50.95 49.91 9.26
C ILE A 898 -50.15 50.13 7.98
N ALA A 899 -49.29 51.16 7.96
CA ALA A 899 -48.48 51.50 6.79
C ALA A 899 -47.58 50.31 6.39
N ALA A 900 -47.78 49.81 5.17
CA ALA A 900 -47.14 48.59 4.70
C ALA A 900 -45.67 48.83 4.31
N ASN A 901 -44.76 48.73 5.29
CA ASN A 901 -43.33 48.52 5.04
C ASN A 901 -43.08 47.08 4.54
N SER A 902 -43.60 46.76 3.34
CA SER A 902 -43.48 45.46 2.66
C SER A 902 -42.11 45.26 1.99
N SER A 903 -41.05 45.86 2.56
CA SER A 903 -39.71 45.96 1.98
C SER A 903 -38.70 44.92 2.47
N SER A 904 -39.14 43.88 3.21
CA SER A 904 -38.26 42.83 3.78
C SER A 904 -38.61 41.39 3.39
N LEU A 905 -39.44 41.20 2.35
CA LEU A 905 -39.77 39.90 1.75
C LEU A 905 -39.50 39.84 0.23
N ALA A 906 -39.02 40.92 -0.38
CA ALA A 906 -38.78 41.05 -1.82
C ALA A 906 -37.44 40.45 -2.30
N SER A 907 -36.86 39.49 -1.57
CA SER A 907 -35.64 38.77 -1.98
C SER A 907 -35.92 37.54 -2.85
N PHE A 908 -37.19 37.22 -3.10
CA PHE A 908 -37.64 36.03 -3.84
C PHE A 908 -38.62 36.34 -4.98
N ASP A 909 -38.51 37.52 -5.62
CA ASP A 909 -39.11 37.78 -6.94
C ASP A 909 -38.06 37.57 -8.06
N PRO A 910 -38.40 36.95 -9.22
CA PRO A 910 -37.41 36.14 -9.94
C PRO A 910 -36.76 36.80 -11.18
N PRO A 911 -35.42 36.76 -11.27
CA PRO A 911 -34.70 36.74 -12.54
C PRO A 911 -34.27 35.30 -12.90
N PHE A 912 -34.61 34.85 -14.11
CA PHE A 912 -34.24 33.56 -14.74
C PHE A 912 -34.82 32.26 -14.12
N ASN A 913 -35.91 31.77 -14.72
CA ASN A 913 -36.41 30.41 -14.52
C ASN A 913 -35.41 29.35 -15.03
N SER A 914 -34.57 28.81 -14.16
CA SER A 914 -33.88 27.55 -14.45
C SER A 914 -34.85 26.36 -14.38
N PRO A 915 -34.73 25.33 -15.23
CA PRO A 915 -35.59 24.14 -15.15
C PRO A 915 -35.56 23.45 -13.78
N ARG A 916 -34.45 23.56 -13.03
CA ARG A 916 -34.33 23.13 -11.63
C ARG A 916 -35.33 23.84 -10.74
N GLN A 917 -35.31 25.16 -10.74
CA GLN A 917 -36.13 25.96 -9.83
C GLN A 917 -37.61 25.80 -10.18
N THR A 918 -37.96 25.73 -11.47
CA THR A 918 -39.32 25.39 -11.90
C THR A 918 -39.75 24.02 -11.35
N HIS A 919 -38.92 22.99 -11.48
CA HIS A 919 -39.22 21.65 -10.96
C HIS A 919 -39.31 21.60 -9.43
N LEU A 920 -38.45 22.32 -8.70
CA LEU A 920 -38.50 22.42 -7.23
C LEU A 920 -39.80 23.10 -6.74
N VAL A 921 -40.24 24.16 -7.43
CA VAL A 921 -41.46 24.91 -7.10
C VAL A 921 -42.71 24.15 -7.55
N GLU A 922 -42.67 23.44 -8.68
CA GLU A 922 -43.75 22.57 -9.14
C GLU A 922 -43.94 21.38 -8.20
N ALA A 923 -42.88 20.65 -7.84
CA ALA A 923 -42.94 19.56 -6.86
C ALA A 923 -43.37 20.05 -5.47
N ALA A 924 -42.99 21.27 -5.07
CA ALA A 924 -43.44 21.85 -3.80
C ALA A 924 -44.93 22.22 -3.85
N ARG A 925 -45.39 22.78 -4.98
CA ARG A 925 -46.82 23.00 -5.24
C ARG A 925 -47.59 21.68 -5.22
N GLU A 926 -47.07 20.65 -5.86
CA GLU A 926 -47.71 19.33 -5.92
C GLU A 926 -47.76 18.69 -4.53
N ALA A 927 -46.65 18.56 -3.81
CA ALA A 927 -46.64 18.00 -2.45
C ALA A 927 -47.56 18.76 -1.44
N LEU A 928 -47.85 20.04 -1.70
CA LEU A 928 -48.79 20.86 -0.92
C LEU A 928 -50.24 20.83 -1.45
N THR A 929 -50.55 20.16 -2.56
CA THR A 929 -51.90 20.14 -3.20
C THR A 929 -52.39 18.78 -3.72
N SER A 930 -51.53 17.79 -3.96
CA SER A 930 -51.90 16.46 -4.49
C SER A 930 -52.39 15.50 -3.42
N VAL A 931 -51.97 15.72 -2.17
CA VAL A 931 -52.54 15.08 -0.99
C VAL A 931 -53.77 15.88 -0.58
N ASP A 932 -54.91 15.21 -0.44
CA ASP A 932 -56.12 15.78 0.17
C ASP A 932 -55.85 16.09 1.65
N ILE A 933 -55.28 17.27 1.92
CA ILE A 933 -54.84 17.73 3.24
C ILE A 933 -55.98 18.51 3.92
N PRO A 934 -56.63 17.97 4.98
CA PRO A 934 -57.27 18.81 5.98
C PRO A 934 -56.16 19.71 6.53
N HIS A 935 -56.29 21.02 6.35
CA HIS A 935 -55.22 21.96 6.70
C HIS A 935 -54.83 21.81 8.18
N PRO A 936 -53.55 21.98 8.54
CA PRO A 936 -53.13 21.97 9.94
C PRO A 936 -53.90 23.00 10.78
N SER A 937 -54.44 24.06 10.18
CA SER A 937 -55.35 25.02 10.85
C SER A 937 -56.68 24.44 11.34
N LYS A 938 -57.13 23.27 10.87
CA LYS A 938 -58.22 22.51 11.53
C LYS A 938 -57.75 21.85 12.83
N TRP A 939 -56.49 21.46 12.90
CA TRP A 939 -55.94 20.62 13.97
C TRP A 939 -55.13 21.40 15.01
N GLN A 940 -54.72 22.64 14.71
CA GLN A 940 -54.08 23.59 15.63
C GLN A 940 -54.90 23.84 16.92
N GLY A 941 -56.22 23.65 16.88
CA GLY A 941 -57.10 23.74 18.05
C GLY A 941 -57.19 22.47 18.92
N PHE A 942 -56.51 21.38 18.57
CA PHE A 942 -56.55 20.13 19.33
C PHE A 942 -55.33 19.98 20.26
N ASN A 943 -55.60 19.50 21.48
CA ASN A 943 -54.57 19.13 22.44
C ASN A 943 -53.80 17.88 21.99
N GLU A 944 -52.54 17.79 22.38
CA GLU A 944 -51.74 16.57 22.22
C GLU A 944 -52.24 15.44 23.12
N PRO A 945 -52.09 14.15 22.71
CA PRO A 945 -51.40 13.66 21.49
C PRO A 945 -52.25 13.66 20.21
N LEU A 946 -53.52 14.08 20.22
CA LEU A 946 -54.41 13.91 19.06
C LEU A 946 -53.86 14.62 17.80
N ARG A 947 -53.35 15.84 17.96
CA ARG A 947 -52.80 16.65 16.87
C ARG A 947 -51.55 15.98 16.26
N LEU A 948 -50.61 15.56 17.10
CA LEU A 948 -49.42 14.80 16.69
C LEU A 948 -49.79 13.48 16.00
N MET A 949 -50.78 12.73 16.50
CA MET A 949 -51.27 11.51 15.85
C MET A 949 -51.81 11.78 14.45
N LEU A 950 -52.64 12.81 14.28
CA LEU A 950 -53.19 13.21 12.98
C LEU A 950 -52.10 13.65 11.99
N GLN A 951 -51.06 14.34 12.46
CA GLN A 951 -49.90 14.77 11.66
C GLN A 951 -48.97 13.61 11.27
N ILE A 952 -48.74 12.64 12.17
CA ILE A 952 -47.90 11.45 11.89
C ILE A 952 -48.63 10.49 10.94
N PHE A 953 -49.94 10.29 11.12
CA PHE A 953 -50.74 9.32 10.34
C PHE A 953 -51.32 9.90 9.04
N GLN A 954 -51.01 11.16 8.73
CA GLN A 954 -51.41 11.86 7.52
C GLN A 954 -50.95 11.12 6.25
N GLY A 955 -51.88 10.83 5.33
CA GLY A 955 -51.64 10.00 4.14
C GLY A 955 -51.50 8.48 4.42
N LEU A 956 -51.17 8.08 5.65
CA LEU A 956 -51.06 6.68 6.05
C LEU A 956 -52.42 6.06 6.40
N SER A 957 -53.36 6.83 6.93
CA SER A 957 -54.74 6.39 7.20
C SER A 957 -55.79 7.42 6.75
N GLY A 958 -56.93 6.91 6.29
CA GLY A 958 -58.12 7.69 5.92
C GLY A 958 -59.18 7.68 7.02
N LYS A 959 -58.80 8.06 8.24
CA LYS A 959 -59.65 8.05 9.44
C LYS A 959 -59.70 9.45 10.06
N ASN A 960 -60.91 9.88 10.42
CA ASN A 960 -61.19 11.21 10.93
C ASN A 960 -60.71 11.41 12.37
N GLU A 961 -60.78 12.65 12.83
CA GLU A 961 -60.34 13.12 14.15
C GLU A 961 -61.05 12.38 15.30
N ASP A 962 -62.38 12.17 15.20
CA ASP A 962 -63.19 11.45 16.20
C ASP A 962 -62.75 9.99 16.42
N PHE A 963 -62.16 9.36 15.39
CA PHE A 963 -61.66 7.98 15.47
C PHE A 963 -60.33 7.93 16.24
N TRP A 964 -59.45 8.90 16.02
CA TRP A 964 -58.17 8.98 16.73
C TRP A 964 -58.30 9.53 18.14
N PHE A 965 -59.32 10.34 18.44
CA PHE A 965 -59.58 10.81 19.81
C PHE A 965 -59.80 9.65 20.79
N GLN A 966 -60.31 8.51 20.33
CA GLN A 966 -60.49 7.28 21.11
C GLN A 966 -59.16 6.68 21.60
N ALA A 967 -58.04 6.96 20.93
CA ALA A 967 -56.71 6.49 21.33
C ALA A 967 -56.02 7.41 22.37
N THR A 968 -56.43 8.67 22.46
CA THR A 968 -55.83 9.69 23.33
C THR A 968 -55.60 9.23 24.79
N PRO A 969 -56.53 8.53 25.47
CA PRO A 969 -56.37 8.13 26.88
C PRO A 969 -55.26 7.08 27.13
N TYR A 970 -54.78 6.41 26.08
CA TYR A 970 -53.82 5.30 26.18
C TYR A 970 -52.36 5.76 26.09
N PHE A 971 -52.12 7.05 25.86
CA PHE A 971 -50.79 7.64 25.76
C PHE A 971 -50.44 8.50 26.98
N LYS A 972 -49.20 8.37 27.46
CA LYS A 972 -48.64 9.13 28.58
C LYS A 972 -47.49 10.00 28.07
N ARG A 973 -47.56 11.32 28.26
CA ARG A 973 -46.48 12.26 27.92
C ARG A 973 -45.28 12.01 28.84
N LYS A 974 -44.09 11.94 28.27
CA LYS A 974 -42.80 11.85 28.98
C LYS A 974 -41.80 12.81 28.37
N GLU A 975 -40.92 13.33 29.21
CA GLU A 975 -39.79 14.17 28.81
C GLU A 975 -38.49 13.44 29.18
N TYR A 976 -37.50 13.47 28.28
CA TYR A 976 -36.21 12.83 28.48
C TYR A 976 -35.09 13.77 28.05
N PRO A 977 -34.07 14.03 28.90
CA PRO A 977 -32.94 14.88 28.55
C PRO A 977 -31.97 14.19 27.58
N ALA A 978 -31.19 14.99 26.85
CA ALA A 978 -30.14 14.52 25.96
C ALA A 978 -29.16 13.56 26.67
N GLY A 979 -28.75 12.50 25.96
CA GLY A 979 -27.92 11.41 26.47
C GLY A 979 -28.70 10.25 27.11
N THR A 980 -30.01 10.38 27.35
CA THR A 980 -30.82 9.29 27.92
C THR A 980 -30.99 8.14 26.92
N VAL A 981 -30.83 6.89 27.37
CA VAL A 981 -31.18 5.71 26.57
C VAL A 981 -32.65 5.35 26.82
N LEU A 982 -33.48 5.28 25.77
CA LEU A 982 -34.90 4.92 25.86
C LEU A 982 -35.13 3.41 25.97
N PHE A 983 -34.31 2.64 25.26
CA PHE A 983 -34.24 1.18 25.29
C PHE A 983 -32.97 0.74 24.56
N ARG A 984 -32.47 -0.46 24.88
CA ARG A 984 -31.33 -1.11 24.22
C ARG A 984 -31.79 -2.24 23.31
N ARG A 985 -30.94 -2.61 22.36
CA ARG A 985 -31.08 -3.85 21.58
C ARG A 985 -31.20 -5.06 22.51
N GLY A 986 -32.13 -5.98 22.24
CA GLY A 986 -32.35 -7.20 23.01
C GLY A 986 -33.24 -7.04 24.26
N GLU A 987 -33.65 -5.82 24.61
CA GLU A 987 -34.66 -5.61 25.66
C GLU A 987 -36.06 -5.95 25.12
N GLU A 988 -37.00 -6.31 26.01
CA GLU A 988 -38.40 -6.49 25.64
C GLU A 988 -39.04 -5.17 25.16
N ALA A 989 -40.00 -5.26 24.23
CA ALA A 989 -40.59 -4.09 23.59
C ALA A 989 -41.67 -3.40 24.45
N ASN A 990 -41.30 -2.90 25.63
CA ASN A 990 -42.21 -2.37 26.65
C ASN A 990 -42.81 -0.96 26.37
N GLY A 991 -42.91 -0.56 25.10
CA GLY A 991 -43.55 0.69 24.72
C GLY A 991 -43.41 1.11 23.25
N PHE A 992 -44.44 1.80 22.75
CA PHE A 992 -44.48 2.50 21.46
C PHE A 992 -44.49 4.01 21.70
N TYR A 993 -43.73 4.77 20.89
CA TYR A 993 -43.50 6.20 21.11
C TYR A 993 -43.85 7.06 19.90
N LEU A 994 -44.56 8.16 20.14
CA LEU A 994 -44.73 9.29 19.21
C LEU A 994 -43.80 10.43 19.62
N VAL A 995 -43.02 11.02 18.71
CA VAL A 995 -42.06 12.09 19.04
C VAL A 995 -42.71 13.47 18.83
N GLU A 996 -43.02 14.17 19.93
CA GLU A 996 -43.57 15.55 19.93
C GLU A 996 -42.46 16.57 19.62
N ARG A 997 -41.27 16.38 20.21
CA ARG A 997 -40.12 17.29 20.07
C ARG A 997 -38.80 16.55 20.27
N GLY A 998 -37.73 17.06 19.65
CA GLY A 998 -36.35 16.59 19.82
C GLY A 998 -35.89 15.65 18.70
N ILE A 999 -34.78 14.95 18.93
CA ILE A 999 -34.24 13.92 18.03
C ILE A 999 -33.82 12.70 18.86
N LEU A 1000 -34.24 11.52 18.43
CA LEU A 1000 -33.73 10.23 18.91
C LEU A 1000 -32.79 9.64 17.84
N ARG A 1001 -31.67 9.06 18.25
CA ARG A 1001 -30.80 8.26 17.38
C ARG A 1001 -31.03 6.78 17.67
N ALA A 1002 -31.35 6.00 16.66
CA ALA A 1002 -31.45 4.55 16.75
C ALA A 1002 -30.20 3.91 16.13
N GLU A 1003 -29.50 3.11 16.93
CA GLU A 1003 -28.24 2.46 16.59
C GLU A 1003 -28.50 0.96 16.37
N TYR A 1004 -28.35 0.52 15.12
CA TYR A 1004 -28.51 -0.87 14.68
C TYR A 1004 -27.13 -1.52 14.55
N ASP A 1005 -26.91 -2.57 15.33
CA ASP A 1005 -25.68 -3.36 15.32
C ASP A 1005 -25.89 -4.60 14.42
N LEU A 1006 -25.49 -4.48 13.15
CA LEU A 1006 -25.64 -5.53 12.14
C LEU A 1006 -24.33 -6.32 11.97
N PRO A 1007 -24.35 -7.60 11.55
CA PRO A 1007 -23.14 -8.37 11.28
C PRO A 1007 -22.18 -7.74 10.25
N GLN A 1008 -22.66 -6.79 9.46
CA GLN A 1008 -21.90 -6.05 8.45
C GLN A 1008 -21.37 -4.68 8.95
N GLY A 1009 -21.73 -4.24 10.16
CA GLY A 1009 -21.35 -2.95 10.73
C GLY A 1009 -22.50 -2.22 11.44
N TRP A 1010 -22.20 -1.04 11.97
CA TRP A 1010 -23.18 -0.19 12.66
C TRP A 1010 -23.88 0.77 11.71
N LEU A 1011 -25.21 0.85 11.82
CA LEU A 1011 -26.06 1.83 11.15
C LEU A 1011 -26.70 2.75 12.19
N CYS A 1012 -26.56 4.06 12.00
CA CYS A 1012 -27.32 5.05 12.75
C CYS A 1012 -28.51 5.53 11.91
N GLU A 1013 -29.69 5.61 12.53
CA GLU A 1013 -30.91 6.22 11.99
C GLU A 1013 -31.31 7.39 12.90
N SER A 1014 -31.79 8.49 12.33
CA SER A 1014 -32.24 9.66 13.12
C SER A 1014 -33.75 9.82 13.03
N ILE A 1015 -34.40 9.83 14.19
CA ILE A 1015 -35.84 9.87 14.36
C ILE A 1015 -36.19 11.27 14.88
N VAL A 1016 -36.84 12.06 14.02
CA VAL A 1016 -37.16 13.47 14.30
C VAL A 1016 -38.58 13.63 14.85
N ALA A 1017 -38.87 14.80 15.42
CA ALA A 1017 -40.22 15.17 15.82
C ALA A 1017 -41.23 15.02 14.67
N GLY A 1018 -42.45 14.55 14.97
CA GLY A 1018 -43.46 14.26 13.94
C GLY A 1018 -43.27 12.90 13.27
N THR A 1019 -42.62 11.96 13.95
CA THR A 1019 -42.46 10.55 13.54
C THR A 1019 -42.64 9.59 14.73
N THR A 1020 -42.60 8.27 14.49
CA THR A 1020 -42.74 7.23 15.51
C THR A 1020 -41.40 6.56 15.85
N CYS A 1021 -41.32 5.91 17.01
CA CYS A 1021 -40.18 5.11 17.45
C CYS A 1021 -40.62 3.82 18.16
N GLY A 1022 -39.89 2.73 17.95
CA GLY A 1022 -40.11 1.42 18.59
C GLY A 1022 -41.27 0.61 18.00
N GLU A 1023 -41.77 1.01 16.83
CA GLU A 1023 -43.00 0.55 16.19
C GLU A 1023 -43.03 -0.96 15.89
N LEU A 1024 -42.08 -1.48 15.11
CA LEU A 1024 -42.11 -2.89 14.72
C LEU A 1024 -41.99 -3.84 15.94
N PRO A 1025 -40.99 -3.72 16.84
CA PRO A 1025 -40.86 -4.65 17.97
C PRO A 1025 -42.08 -4.66 18.90
N PHE A 1026 -42.67 -3.49 19.16
CA PHE A 1026 -43.85 -3.35 20.03
C PHE A 1026 -45.07 -4.08 19.46
N PHE A 1027 -45.35 -3.90 18.17
CA PHE A 1027 -46.52 -4.48 17.52
C PHE A 1027 -46.32 -5.91 17.00
N SER A 1028 -45.11 -6.45 17.07
CA SER A 1028 -44.79 -7.85 16.73
C SER A 1028 -44.45 -8.71 17.94
N GLU A 1029 -44.47 -8.15 19.15
CA GLU A 1029 -44.13 -8.84 20.41
C GLU A 1029 -42.72 -9.48 20.36
N THR A 1030 -41.75 -8.73 19.82
CA THR A 1030 -40.34 -9.15 19.68
C THR A 1030 -39.38 -8.22 20.42
N GLU A 1031 -38.15 -8.70 20.67
CA GLU A 1031 -37.06 -7.89 21.24
C GLU A 1031 -36.75 -6.63 20.41
N ARG A 1032 -36.24 -5.59 21.08
CA ARG A 1032 -35.77 -4.36 20.44
C ARG A 1032 -34.65 -4.64 19.45
N THR A 1033 -34.84 -4.21 18.20
CA THR A 1033 -33.88 -4.39 17.09
C THR A 1033 -32.74 -3.37 17.05
N ALA A 1034 -32.80 -2.32 17.87
CA ALA A 1034 -31.79 -1.27 17.99
C ALA A 1034 -31.75 -0.69 19.42
N THR A 1035 -30.65 -0.02 19.74
CA THR A 1035 -30.55 0.86 20.92
C THR A 1035 -31.00 2.26 20.52
N ALA A 1036 -31.96 2.85 21.25
CA ALA A 1036 -32.45 4.20 21.00
C ALA A 1036 -31.95 5.17 22.07
N VAL A 1037 -31.27 6.23 21.65
CA VAL A 1037 -30.66 7.26 22.51
C VAL A 1037 -31.25 8.63 22.17
N VAL A 1038 -31.55 9.43 23.20
CA VAL A 1038 -31.99 10.82 23.05
C VAL A 1038 -30.79 11.68 22.65
N GLU A 1039 -30.75 12.18 21.42
CA GLU A 1039 -29.67 13.02 20.91
C GLU A 1039 -29.86 14.50 21.31
N ARG A 1040 -31.12 14.93 21.43
CA ARG A 1040 -31.53 16.26 21.92
C ARG A 1040 -32.77 16.11 22.78
N ASP A 1041 -32.92 16.95 23.82
CA ASP A 1041 -34.04 16.92 24.77
C ASP A 1041 -35.38 16.62 24.09
N CYS A 1042 -35.95 15.46 24.43
CA CYS A 1042 -37.09 14.89 23.74
C CYS A 1042 -38.36 14.95 24.58
N VAL A 1043 -39.45 15.28 23.91
CA VAL A 1043 -40.80 15.03 24.42
C VAL A 1043 -41.41 13.92 23.58
N VAL A 1044 -41.90 12.88 24.24
CA VAL A 1044 -42.54 11.73 23.58
C VAL A 1044 -43.84 11.34 24.28
N TRP A 1045 -44.79 10.82 23.52
CA TRP A 1045 -45.99 10.19 24.04
C TRP A 1045 -45.83 8.67 23.95
N GLN A 1046 -45.78 8.01 25.11
CA GLN A 1046 -45.63 6.56 25.21
C GLN A 1046 -46.98 5.88 25.41
N MET A 1047 -47.27 4.86 24.60
CA MET A 1047 -48.23 3.80 24.93
C MET A 1047 -47.45 2.59 25.46
N ASP A 1048 -47.88 2.04 26.59
CA ASP A 1048 -47.30 0.83 27.20
C ASP A 1048 -48.14 -0.42 26.90
N CYS A 1049 -47.62 -1.60 27.23
CA CYS A 1049 -48.25 -2.88 26.89
C CYS A 1049 -49.64 -3.03 27.56
N GLU A 1050 -49.79 -2.59 28.81
CA GLU A 1050 -51.09 -2.54 29.48
C GLU A 1050 -52.10 -1.67 28.73
N ALA A 1051 -51.70 -0.46 28.31
CA ALA A 1051 -52.54 0.44 27.55
C ALA A 1051 -52.90 -0.13 26.17
N TRP A 1052 -51.97 -0.86 25.54
CA TRP A 1052 -52.21 -1.55 24.27
C TRP A 1052 -53.21 -2.71 24.40
N GLU A 1053 -53.09 -3.58 25.41
CA GLU A 1053 -54.10 -4.61 25.66
C GLU A 1053 -55.49 -4.01 25.95
N LYS A 1054 -55.54 -2.90 26.71
CA LYS A 1054 -56.81 -2.20 27.00
C LYS A 1054 -57.39 -1.61 25.71
N LEU A 1055 -56.59 -0.96 24.87
CA LEU A 1055 -57.02 -0.47 23.55
C LEU A 1055 -57.51 -1.61 22.64
N GLN A 1056 -56.87 -2.79 22.66
CA GLN A 1056 -57.33 -3.97 21.91
C GLN A 1056 -58.70 -4.48 22.38
N ARG A 1057 -58.94 -4.53 23.70
CA ARG A 1057 -60.21 -4.97 24.30
C ARG A 1057 -61.33 -3.94 24.09
N ASP A 1058 -61.03 -2.66 24.33
CA ASP A 1058 -62.02 -1.59 24.44
C ASP A 1058 -62.30 -0.91 23.08
N GLN A 1059 -61.31 -0.84 22.18
CA GLN A 1059 -61.43 -0.23 20.84
C GLN A 1059 -60.69 -1.04 19.75
N PRO A 1060 -61.12 -2.30 19.46
CA PRO A 1060 -60.46 -3.20 18.50
C PRO A 1060 -60.39 -2.66 17.06
N SER A 1061 -61.25 -1.70 16.70
CA SER A 1061 -61.22 -0.98 15.42
C SER A 1061 -59.98 -0.08 15.29
N VAL A 1062 -59.63 0.63 16.37
CA VAL A 1062 -58.49 1.56 16.45
C VAL A 1062 -57.18 0.78 16.52
N ALA A 1063 -57.12 -0.28 17.33
CA ALA A 1063 -55.96 -1.17 17.40
C ALA A 1063 -55.59 -1.79 16.03
N ARG A 1064 -56.59 -2.21 15.25
CA ARG A 1064 -56.37 -2.73 13.88
C ARG A 1064 -55.80 -1.71 12.90
N GLU A 1065 -56.17 -0.43 13.02
CA GLU A 1065 -55.62 0.61 12.15
C GLU A 1065 -54.20 1.01 12.60
N PHE A 1066 -53.89 1.00 13.91
CA PHE A 1066 -52.52 1.14 14.43
C PHE A 1066 -51.56 0.10 13.84
N LEU A 1067 -51.93 -1.18 13.86
CA LEU A 1067 -51.14 -2.27 13.25
C LEU A 1067 -50.89 -2.00 11.76
N ARG A 1068 -51.93 -1.56 11.02
CA ARG A 1068 -51.85 -1.24 9.59
C ARG A 1068 -50.91 -0.08 9.29
N ILE A 1069 -50.89 0.95 10.14
CA ILE A 1069 -49.99 2.11 9.99
C ILE A 1069 -48.55 1.74 10.34
N SER A 1070 -48.34 0.96 11.42
CA SER A 1070 -47.01 0.45 11.80
C SER A 1070 -46.37 -0.33 10.66
N LEU A 1071 -47.12 -1.21 9.99
CA LEU A 1071 -46.64 -1.97 8.83
C LEU A 1071 -46.27 -1.07 7.65
N LYS A 1072 -47.04 -0.01 7.36
CA LYS A 1072 -46.68 0.97 6.32
C LYS A 1072 -45.37 1.70 6.64
N LEU A 1073 -45.29 2.31 7.82
CA LEU A 1073 -44.10 3.04 8.30
C LEU A 1073 -42.85 2.16 8.27
N THR A 1074 -42.98 0.91 8.73
CA THR A 1074 -41.90 -0.08 8.69
C THR A 1074 -41.46 -0.39 7.26
N SER A 1075 -42.39 -0.53 6.32
CA SER A 1075 -42.08 -0.82 4.91
C SER A 1075 -41.35 0.33 4.21
N GLU A 1076 -41.79 1.58 4.44
CA GLU A 1076 -41.15 2.78 3.87
C GLU A 1076 -39.73 2.95 4.44
N ARG A 1077 -39.59 2.87 5.76
CA ARG A 1077 -38.30 2.88 6.48
C ARG A 1077 -37.34 1.79 5.99
N MET A 1078 -37.82 0.55 5.84
CA MET A 1078 -36.97 -0.57 5.42
C MET A 1078 -36.43 -0.37 4.00
N SER A 1079 -37.20 0.28 3.11
CA SER A 1079 -36.74 0.66 1.76
C SER A 1079 -35.55 1.63 1.82
N SER A 1080 -35.69 2.75 2.54
CA SER A 1080 -34.61 3.75 2.69
C SER A 1080 -33.36 3.14 3.34
N ILE A 1081 -33.51 2.39 4.44
CA ILE A 1081 -32.39 1.70 5.11
C ILE A 1081 -31.71 0.71 4.16
N THR A 1082 -32.47 -0.11 3.43
CA THR A 1082 -31.90 -1.11 2.51
C THR A 1082 -31.13 -0.44 1.37
N SER A 1083 -31.65 0.66 0.80
CA SER A 1083 -30.93 1.41 -0.24
C SER A 1083 -29.64 2.04 0.29
N TYR A 1084 -29.68 2.66 1.47
CA TYR A 1084 -28.48 3.24 2.10
C TYR A 1084 -27.43 2.17 2.40
N ILE A 1085 -27.82 1.00 2.93
CA ILE A 1085 -26.90 -0.12 3.17
C ILE A 1085 -26.32 -0.66 1.85
N LEU A 1086 -27.15 -0.92 0.83
CA LEU A 1086 -26.68 -1.45 -0.46
C LEU A 1086 -25.70 -0.50 -1.15
N THR A 1087 -25.85 0.82 -0.96
CA THR A 1087 -24.95 1.82 -1.54
C THR A 1087 -23.79 2.23 -0.63
N THR A 1088 -23.78 1.85 0.66
CA THR A 1088 -22.60 2.00 1.53
C THR A 1088 -21.71 0.75 1.56
N ALA A 1089 -22.29 -0.45 1.54
CA ALA A 1089 -21.57 -1.71 1.35
C ALA A 1089 -21.06 -1.92 -0.10
N GLY A 1090 -21.62 -1.15 -1.05
CA GLY A 1090 -21.11 -0.97 -2.41
C GLY A 1090 -19.84 -0.14 -2.44
#